data_AF-A0A7H8PZ23-F1
#
_entry.id   AF-A0A7H8PZ23-F1
#
_cell.length_a   1.000
_cell.length_b   1.000
_cell.length_c   1.000
_cell.angle_alpha   90.00
_cell.angle_beta   90.00
_cell.angle_gamma   90.00
#
_symmetry.space_group_name_H-M   'P 1'
#
loop_
_entity.id
_entity.type
_entity.pdbx_description
1 polymer ?
#
loop_
_entity_poly.entity_id
_entity_poly.type
_entity_poly.pdbx_seq_one_letter_code
_entity_poly.pdbx_strand_id
1 'polypeptide(L)'
;MKINSKVRLLLGATLFSAFVAGCGSNEPVAVTGPVNSCPGGLNANSGIMWSGHGAGQSGPLSANHYQPNTTITKGNVSNLELAWTYSHPWLLGGRSSLGVTGEAVIVGDTGGNVTVLNKETGCIVWQKTEAAEVASGFTFGPKNIDGSGRAVYYTNANAEIVKRDYVTGNLIWRRKHDNHPFVSSRSSVALHNGTVYLGLSNNEINEAYNTNYACCDSRGIVLALDAWTGDLKWKRYTIDQVPGYEYAGDPAKGPSGANPWGVPFVDAERNSLYVGTGQQYTGPQTNGGNAVIALDLDTGAKKWTFQGIPNDILNLGCTDWVLFGGQQPPNCDPDHINIDNALDFDLNATPTLAKRLDGSDVLIAASKSGDVFGINPDNGQLLWNTRIGVGGTYGGVHWGFAIDDSRDLVYVPVSDKTGPKAERVFDFLAGTGSGELQNSQGATPGMYALDINTGNIVWENSTEFWSARDGKNYKPVISGNPVVIDGVVFAGTLSGYLMAFDADNGSVLWLQDTVFDRMGTNGVQGNGGAIDANWPIVAGNMLFTDSGYRAGAGGQGNMLQAYRLSGAPSEPDTYTVTTGTSGSGSVTGGGTYTAGSNINLSATAASGWSFSNWTGDISSTSNPLPITVNSNLSVTAVFAQDSTGGSSSSSSGGSSSGGGSGTNLALNAAVTVSSQEPCCAPSNITDGDTGTRWLSWFIDNQWAVIDLGSVQTFSQVNLLWEGGNGNGGYAANYNIQVSNDNSNWNTVASVPNGDGGADVVNFASTSARYIRLQLVQRGTIVGFSLLEAEVYN
;
A
#
# COMPACT_ATOMS: atom_id res chain seq x y z
N MET A 1 -21.09 -7.35 43.03
CA MET A 1 -20.26 -8.41 43.66
C MET A 1 -18.89 -7.83 43.96
N LYS A 2 -18.27 -8.11 45.12
CA LYS A 2 -16.87 -7.73 45.39
C LYS A 2 -15.94 -8.79 44.80
N ILE A 3 -15.24 -8.47 43.71
CA ILE A 3 -14.22 -9.33 43.12
C ILE A 3 -12.87 -9.05 43.82
N ASN A 4 -12.09 -10.11 44.03
CA ASN A 4 -10.95 -10.13 44.95
C ASN A 4 -9.71 -9.41 44.37
N SER A 5 -9.00 -8.62 45.18
CA SER A 5 -7.95 -7.70 44.72
C SER A 5 -6.77 -8.37 44.03
N LYS A 6 -6.49 -9.64 44.32
CA LYS A 6 -5.44 -10.42 43.65
C LYS A 6 -5.77 -10.80 42.19
N VAL A 7 -7.03 -10.72 41.76
CA VAL A 7 -7.43 -11.00 40.36
C VAL A 7 -7.18 -9.79 39.45
N ARG A 8 -7.21 -8.56 39.99
CA ARG A 8 -6.89 -7.33 39.22
C ARG A 8 -5.43 -7.30 38.74
N LEU A 9 -4.48 -7.74 39.58
CA LEU A 9 -3.04 -7.66 39.24
C LEU A 9 -2.61 -8.59 38.09
N LEU A 10 -3.25 -9.76 37.94
CA LEU A 10 -2.94 -10.67 36.83
C LEU A 10 -3.63 -10.25 35.53
N LEU A 11 -4.87 -9.76 35.56
CA LEU A 11 -5.54 -9.30 34.34
C LEU A 11 -4.89 -8.04 33.74
N GLY A 12 -4.44 -7.10 34.58
CA GLY A 12 -3.79 -5.86 34.11
C GLY A 12 -2.46 -6.09 33.37
N ALA A 13 -1.69 -7.11 33.76
CA ALA A 13 -0.41 -7.41 33.11
C ALA A 13 -0.54 -8.30 31.86
N THR A 14 -1.45 -9.27 31.86
CA THR A 14 -1.53 -10.27 30.77
C THR A 14 -2.32 -9.78 29.55
N LEU A 15 -3.24 -8.81 29.70
CA LEU A 15 -3.85 -8.11 28.55
C LEU A 15 -2.87 -7.12 27.90
N PHE A 16 -1.92 -6.58 28.67
CA PHE A 16 -0.95 -5.60 28.17
C PHE A 16 0.00 -6.18 27.10
N SER A 17 0.37 -7.46 27.25
CA SER A 17 1.14 -8.21 26.26
C SER A 17 0.38 -8.53 24.96
N ALA A 18 -0.89 -8.13 24.82
CA ALA A 18 -1.64 -8.26 23.58
C ALA A 18 -1.99 -6.89 22.94
N PHE A 19 -2.07 -5.82 23.75
CA PHE A 19 -2.38 -4.47 23.24
C PHE A 19 -1.13 -3.61 23.00
N VAL A 20 -0.09 -3.71 23.84
CA VAL A 20 1.23 -3.09 23.55
C VAL A 20 2.09 -4.03 22.69
N ALA A 21 1.95 -5.35 22.87
CA ALA A 21 2.43 -6.34 21.88
C ALA A 21 1.38 -6.60 20.76
N GLY A 22 0.68 -5.54 20.35
CA GLY A 22 0.14 -5.40 18.99
C GLY A 22 1.24 -5.34 17.91
N CYS A 23 2.51 -5.37 18.32
CA CYS A 23 3.55 -6.12 17.60
C CYS A 23 3.28 -7.63 17.71
N GLY A 24 2.19 -8.10 17.10
CA GLY A 24 2.29 -9.37 16.39
C GLY A 24 3.47 -9.22 15.43
N SER A 25 4.32 -10.24 15.32
CA SER A 25 5.52 -10.17 14.49
C SER A 25 5.10 -9.76 13.08
N ASN A 26 5.41 -8.51 12.73
CA ASN A 26 5.50 -8.09 11.34
C ASN A 26 6.63 -8.95 10.78
N GLU A 27 6.25 -10.08 10.20
CA GLU A 27 7.06 -10.85 9.28
C GLU A 27 6.59 -10.47 7.88
N PRO A 28 7.49 -10.38 6.90
CA PRO A 28 7.10 -10.05 5.55
C PRO A 28 6.25 -11.18 4.95
N VAL A 29 5.16 -10.82 4.28
CA VAL A 29 4.33 -11.74 3.50
C VAL A 29 5.19 -12.31 2.37
N ALA A 30 5.22 -13.63 2.27
CA ALA A 30 6.08 -14.33 1.31
C ALA A 30 5.76 -13.90 -0.14
N VAL A 31 6.82 -13.61 -0.89
CA VAL A 31 6.77 -13.49 -2.35
C VAL A 31 6.66 -14.91 -2.91
N THR A 32 5.55 -15.21 -3.58
CA THR A 32 5.18 -16.56 -4.01
C THR A 32 4.93 -16.68 -5.52
N GLY A 33 4.75 -15.55 -6.21
CA GLY A 33 4.71 -15.46 -7.67
C GLY A 33 5.93 -14.74 -8.25
N PRO A 34 6.08 -14.72 -9.59
CA PRO A 34 7.14 -13.96 -10.26
C PRO A 34 6.95 -12.45 -10.05
N VAL A 35 8.01 -11.76 -9.67
CA VAL A 35 8.00 -10.29 -9.53
C VAL A 35 7.97 -9.67 -10.93
N ASN A 36 6.85 -9.05 -11.31
CA ASN A 36 6.77 -8.33 -12.57
C ASN A 36 7.53 -6.99 -12.47
N SER A 37 8.68 -6.89 -13.13
CA SER A 37 9.46 -5.65 -13.26
C SER A 37 9.33 -5.08 -14.67
N CYS A 38 9.21 -3.76 -14.76
CA CYS A 38 8.91 -3.10 -16.02
C CYS A 38 10.15 -3.02 -16.94
N PRO A 39 10.04 -3.39 -18.23
CA PRO A 39 11.09 -3.08 -19.21
C PRO A 39 11.04 -1.58 -19.57
N GLY A 40 11.94 -0.79 -18.98
CA GLY A 40 12.08 0.64 -19.29
C GLY A 40 12.31 1.53 -18.06
N GLY A 41 12.71 2.78 -18.30
CA GLY A 41 12.90 3.79 -17.26
C GLY A 41 11.80 4.85 -17.27
N LEU A 42 11.64 5.58 -16.16
CA LEU A 42 10.66 6.65 -16.02
C LEU A 42 11.07 7.90 -16.80
N ASN A 43 10.11 8.58 -17.42
CA ASN A 43 10.33 9.90 -17.97
C ASN A 43 10.23 10.98 -16.87
N ALA A 44 11.32 11.72 -16.63
CA ALA A 44 11.32 12.86 -15.70
C ALA A 44 10.35 14.00 -16.09
N ASN A 45 9.87 14.01 -17.34
CA ASN A 45 8.95 15.01 -17.89
C ASN A 45 7.48 14.54 -17.95
N SER A 46 7.15 13.30 -17.54
CA SER A 46 5.77 12.79 -17.53
C SER A 46 4.83 13.72 -16.75
N GLY A 47 3.58 13.91 -17.18
CA GLY A 47 2.65 14.80 -16.46
C GLY A 47 2.50 14.42 -14.98
N ILE A 48 2.36 15.38 -14.08
CA ILE A 48 2.02 15.10 -12.66
C ILE A 48 0.50 15.10 -12.56
N MET A 49 -0.08 14.01 -12.06
CA MET A 49 -1.54 13.83 -11.94
C MET A 49 -2.01 14.01 -10.49
N TRP A 50 -1.21 13.57 -9.53
CA TRP A 50 -1.44 13.72 -8.08
C TRP A 50 -0.10 13.90 -7.35
N SER A 51 -0.02 14.85 -6.42
CA SER A 51 1.21 15.23 -5.73
C SER A 51 0.88 15.73 -4.32
N GLY A 52 1.45 15.08 -3.30
CA GLY A 52 1.09 15.34 -1.91
C GLY A 52 -0.35 14.95 -1.63
N HIS A 53 -1.22 15.93 -1.36
CA HIS A 53 -2.66 15.76 -1.07
C HIS A 53 -3.55 16.43 -2.14
N GLY A 54 -3.06 16.60 -3.36
CA GLY A 54 -3.83 17.32 -4.39
C GLY A 54 -3.50 16.92 -5.81
N ALA A 55 -4.40 17.29 -6.72
CA ALA A 55 -4.24 17.03 -8.15
C ALA A 55 -3.17 17.93 -8.79
N GLY A 56 -2.50 17.40 -9.83
CA GLY A 56 -1.56 18.14 -10.65
C GLY A 56 -0.23 18.49 -9.97
N GLN A 57 0.58 19.29 -10.68
CA GLN A 57 1.84 19.85 -10.14
C GLN A 57 1.59 20.85 -9.00
N SER A 58 0.41 21.49 -9.00
CA SER A 58 -0.09 22.35 -7.93
C SER A 58 -0.59 21.58 -6.70
N GLY A 59 -0.67 20.24 -6.72
CA GLY A 59 -1.16 19.42 -5.61
C GLY A 59 -0.61 19.77 -4.21
N PRO A 60 0.70 20.10 -4.05
CA PRO A 60 1.26 20.56 -2.77
C PRO A 60 0.79 21.94 -2.30
N LEU A 61 0.00 22.64 -3.13
CA LEU A 61 -0.63 23.95 -2.93
C LEU A 61 -2.17 23.89 -3.02
N SER A 62 -2.74 22.75 -3.41
CA SER A 62 -4.18 22.57 -3.66
C SER A 62 -4.70 21.29 -3.02
N ALA A 63 -4.82 21.29 -1.70
CA ALA A 63 -5.36 20.18 -0.91
C ALA A 63 -6.91 20.08 -0.94
N ASN A 64 -7.55 20.58 -2.00
CA ASN A 64 -9.01 20.54 -2.18
C ASN A 64 -9.53 19.17 -2.63
N HIS A 65 -8.64 18.22 -2.92
CA HIS A 65 -8.99 16.86 -3.36
C HIS A 65 -9.87 16.81 -4.64
N TYR A 66 -9.90 17.88 -5.43
CA TYR A 66 -10.56 17.94 -6.72
C TYR A 66 -9.61 17.50 -7.84
N GLN A 67 -9.97 16.48 -8.61
CA GLN A 67 -9.21 16.02 -9.78
C GLN A 67 -9.90 16.46 -11.09
N PRO A 68 -9.42 17.53 -11.75
CA PRO A 68 -9.95 17.95 -13.05
C PRO A 68 -9.50 17.05 -14.21
N ASN A 69 -8.35 16.37 -14.09
CA ASN A 69 -7.70 15.67 -15.20
C ASN A 69 -8.09 14.18 -15.22
N THR A 70 -9.32 13.90 -15.62
CA THR A 70 -9.85 12.54 -15.72
C THR A 70 -10.73 12.34 -16.97
N THR A 71 -10.83 11.10 -17.44
CA THR A 71 -11.85 10.65 -18.42
C THR A 71 -13.00 9.89 -17.75
N ILE A 72 -12.91 9.67 -16.44
CA ILE A 72 -14.02 9.15 -15.64
C ILE A 72 -15.05 10.29 -15.49
N THR A 73 -16.32 9.96 -15.60
CA THR A 73 -17.44 10.89 -15.54
C THR A 73 -18.64 10.22 -14.89
N LYS A 74 -19.59 11.01 -14.40
CA LYS A 74 -20.90 10.52 -13.94
C LYS A 74 -21.60 9.58 -14.94
N GLY A 75 -21.38 9.75 -16.24
CA GLY A 75 -21.96 8.92 -17.30
C GLY A 75 -21.22 7.62 -17.63
N ASN A 76 -20.01 7.38 -17.08
CA ASN A 76 -19.23 6.17 -17.35
C ASN A 76 -18.62 5.50 -16.10
N VAL A 77 -18.76 6.08 -14.91
CA VAL A 77 -18.21 5.54 -13.64
C VAL A 77 -18.68 4.11 -13.34
N SER A 78 -19.89 3.74 -13.76
CA SER A 78 -20.42 2.37 -13.69
C SER A 78 -19.58 1.32 -14.42
N ASN A 79 -18.73 1.75 -15.35
CA ASN A 79 -17.92 0.89 -16.21
C ASN A 79 -16.52 0.63 -15.62
N LEU A 80 -16.20 1.15 -14.42
CA LEU A 80 -14.93 0.87 -13.76
C LEU A 80 -14.81 -0.62 -13.40
N GLU A 81 -13.72 -1.24 -13.85
CA GLU A 81 -13.33 -2.63 -13.58
C GLU A 81 -11.93 -2.71 -12.98
N LEU A 82 -11.64 -3.79 -12.24
CA LEU A 82 -10.35 -4.00 -11.58
C LEU A 82 -9.26 -4.37 -12.60
N ALA A 83 -8.37 -3.44 -12.90
CA ALA A 83 -7.28 -3.60 -13.87
C ALA A 83 -6.12 -4.42 -13.28
N TRP A 84 -5.57 -4.01 -12.15
CA TRP A 84 -4.47 -4.72 -11.48
C TRP A 84 -4.48 -4.51 -9.96
N THR A 85 -3.69 -5.33 -9.27
CA THR A 85 -3.50 -5.28 -7.82
C THR A 85 -2.01 -5.36 -7.50
N TYR A 86 -1.50 -4.55 -6.57
CA TYR A 86 -0.16 -4.67 -6.01
C TYR A 86 -0.28 -5.00 -4.52
N SER A 87 0.48 -5.96 -4.02
CA SER A 87 0.36 -6.40 -2.63
C SER A 87 1.58 -5.97 -1.83
N HIS A 88 1.38 -5.17 -0.79
CA HIS A 88 2.45 -4.75 0.10
C HIS A 88 3.05 -5.97 0.80
N PRO A 89 4.40 -6.08 0.92
CA PRO A 89 5.07 -7.21 1.56
C PRO A 89 4.79 -7.37 3.07
N TRP A 90 3.82 -6.69 3.66
CA TRP A 90 3.52 -6.71 5.10
C TRP A 90 2.00 -6.78 5.29
N LEU A 91 1.53 -7.56 6.28
CA LEU A 91 0.09 -7.72 6.58
C LEU A 91 -0.63 -6.41 6.92
N LEU A 92 0.12 -5.41 7.35
CA LEU A 92 -0.31 -4.03 7.48
C LEU A 92 0.18 -3.28 6.23
N GLY A 93 -0.73 -3.01 5.30
CA GLY A 93 -0.43 -2.60 3.93
C GLY A 93 0.20 -1.22 3.71
N GLY A 94 -0.13 -0.62 2.56
CA GLY A 94 0.21 0.76 2.25
C GLY A 94 -0.39 1.69 3.30
N ARG A 95 0.29 2.78 3.60
CA ARG A 95 -0.20 3.75 4.59
C ARG A 95 0.04 5.21 4.24
N SER A 96 0.26 5.46 2.96
CA SER A 96 0.64 6.74 2.35
C SER A 96 -0.36 7.16 1.28
N SER A 97 -0.64 8.45 1.16
CA SER A 97 -1.27 8.98 -0.06
C SER A 97 -0.37 8.72 -1.27
N LEU A 98 -0.93 8.24 -2.38
CA LEU A 98 -0.14 7.87 -3.56
C LEU A 98 0.39 9.12 -4.28
N GLY A 99 1.62 9.07 -4.81
CA GLY A 99 2.09 10.03 -5.80
C GLY A 99 1.81 9.52 -7.21
N VAL A 100 1.14 10.28 -8.08
CA VAL A 100 0.78 9.78 -9.42
C VAL A 100 1.25 10.70 -10.54
N THR A 101 1.89 10.12 -11.54
CA THR A 101 2.27 10.77 -12.80
C THR A 101 1.51 10.14 -13.99
N GLY A 102 1.72 10.63 -15.20
CA GLY A 102 1.14 10.02 -16.41
C GLY A 102 1.57 8.55 -16.61
N GLU A 103 2.78 8.19 -16.17
CA GLU A 103 3.42 6.88 -16.38
C GLU A 103 3.46 5.98 -15.14
N ALA A 104 3.43 6.54 -13.92
CA ALA A 104 3.71 5.78 -12.70
C ALA A 104 2.90 6.20 -11.47
N VAL A 105 2.69 5.23 -10.57
CA VAL A 105 2.18 5.39 -9.21
C VAL A 105 3.33 5.15 -8.22
N ILE A 106 3.41 5.96 -7.19
CA ILE A 106 4.39 5.89 -6.10
C ILE A 106 3.64 5.59 -4.80
N VAL A 107 4.11 4.61 -4.03
CA VAL A 107 3.48 4.16 -2.78
C VAL A 107 4.51 3.82 -1.68
N GLY A 108 4.13 4.07 -0.43
CA GLY A 108 4.87 3.78 0.79
C GLY A 108 4.16 2.76 1.68
N ASP A 109 4.92 1.85 2.30
CA ASP A 109 4.38 0.80 3.18
C ASP A 109 4.89 0.87 4.64
N THR A 110 4.28 0.05 5.51
CA THR A 110 4.64 -0.05 6.94
C THR A 110 6.05 -0.60 7.19
N GLY A 111 6.65 -1.32 6.23
CA GLY A 111 8.05 -1.75 6.29
C GLY A 111 9.05 -0.68 5.84
N GLY A 112 8.57 0.47 5.37
CA GLY A 112 9.41 1.55 4.88
C GLY A 112 9.81 1.41 3.42
N ASN A 113 9.20 0.51 2.64
CA ASN A 113 9.44 0.48 1.20
C ASN A 113 8.79 1.69 0.53
N VAL A 114 9.50 2.31 -0.40
CA VAL A 114 9.02 3.26 -1.39
C VAL A 114 9.10 2.57 -2.73
N THR A 115 7.95 2.28 -3.32
CA THR A 115 7.82 1.49 -4.55
C THR A 115 7.23 2.37 -5.64
N VAL A 116 7.83 2.32 -6.83
CA VAL A 116 7.29 2.94 -8.04
C VAL A 116 6.77 1.84 -8.95
N LEU A 117 5.49 1.95 -9.29
CA LEU A 117 4.77 1.04 -10.16
C LEU A 117 4.47 1.74 -11.48
N ASN A 118 4.51 1.03 -12.60
CA ASN A 118 3.89 1.53 -13.83
C ASN A 118 2.39 1.71 -13.58
N LYS A 119 1.83 2.85 -13.96
CA LYS A 119 0.45 3.23 -13.66
C LYS A 119 -0.56 2.30 -14.34
N GLU A 120 -0.30 1.88 -15.58
CA GLU A 120 -1.23 1.07 -16.38
C GLU A 120 -1.16 -0.43 -16.06
N THR A 121 0.02 -0.95 -15.70
CA THR A 121 0.25 -2.40 -15.55
C THR A 121 0.56 -2.86 -14.12
N GLY A 122 0.89 -1.94 -13.21
CA GLY A 122 1.29 -2.25 -11.84
C GLY A 122 2.62 -2.97 -11.69
N CYS A 123 3.43 -3.15 -12.75
CA CYS A 123 4.78 -3.71 -12.62
C CYS A 123 5.70 -2.77 -11.84
N ILE A 124 6.69 -3.31 -11.13
CA ILE A 124 7.66 -2.51 -10.38
C ILE A 124 8.67 -1.89 -11.34
N VAL A 125 8.81 -0.56 -11.30
CA VAL A 125 9.85 0.18 -12.03
C VAL A 125 11.12 0.29 -11.18
N TRP A 126 10.97 0.70 -9.92
CA TRP A 126 12.02 0.57 -8.89
C TRP A 126 11.43 0.53 -7.49
N GLN A 127 12.18 -0.02 -6.53
CA GLN A 127 11.88 -0.01 -5.11
C GLN A 127 13.12 0.41 -4.31
N LYS A 128 12.92 1.13 -3.20
CA LYS A 128 13.94 1.48 -2.20
C LYS A 128 13.33 1.32 -0.81
N THR A 129 14.14 1.02 0.20
CA THR A 129 13.67 0.83 1.58
C THR A 129 14.27 1.90 2.49
N GLU A 130 13.45 2.51 3.32
CA GLU A 130 13.82 3.44 4.39
C GLU A 130 14.04 2.71 5.72
N ALA A 131 14.59 3.40 6.73
CA ALA A 131 14.82 2.83 8.05
C ALA A 131 13.55 2.72 8.93
N ALA A 132 12.40 3.17 8.43
CA ALA A 132 11.09 3.12 9.10
C ALA A 132 9.96 3.30 8.08
N GLU A 133 8.74 2.92 8.49
CA GLU A 133 7.46 3.15 7.80
C GLU A 133 7.39 4.47 7.02
N VAL A 134 6.93 4.40 5.76
CA VAL A 134 6.65 5.58 4.93
C VAL A 134 5.14 5.72 4.79
N ALA A 135 4.57 6.68 5.53
CA ALA A 135 3.13 6.90 5.63
C ALA A 135 2.68 8.32 5.25
N SER A 136 3.60 9.16 4.76
CA SER A 136 3.23 10.45 4.19
C SER A 136 2.91 10.32 2.70
N GLY A 137 2.07 11.21 2.18
CA GLY A 137 1.94 11.43 0.74
C GLY A 137 3.23 11.91 0.07
N PHE A 138 3.34 11.65 -1.24
CA PHE A 138 4.53 11.92 -2.02
C PHE A 138 4.39 13.17 -2.89
N THR A 139 5.25 14.16 -2.63
CA THR A 139 5.24 15.45 -3.33
C THR A 139 6.32 15.47 -4.40
N PHE A 140 5.95 15.81 -5.63
CA PHE A 140 6.90 15.97 -6.74
C PHE A 140 7.46 17.39 -6.80
N GLY A 141 8.72 17.50 -7.22
CA GLY A 141 9.35 18.80 -7.48
C GLY A 141 10.61 18.70 -8.34
N PRO A 142 11.27 19.83 -8.63
CA PRO A 142 12.50 19.85 -9.39
C PRO A 142 13.64 19.13 -8.66
N LYS A 143 14.44 18.39 -9.42
CA LYS A 143 15.67 17.75 -8.91
C LYS A 143 16.75 18.81 -8.66
N ASN A 144 17.04 19.59 -9.70
CA ASN A 144 18.14 20.55 -9.77
C ASN A 144 17.62 22.01 -9.67
N ILE A 145 18.49 22.92 -9.22
CA ILE A 145 18.15 24.33 -8.96
C ILE A 145 17.72 25.12 -10.21
N ASP A 146 18.14 24.67 -11.40
CA ASP A 146 17.72 25.20 -12.70
C ASP A 146 16.32 24.72 -13.14
N GLY A 147 15.63 23.97 -12.29
CA GLY A 147 14.33 23.36 -12.58
C GLY A 147 14.42 22.02 -13.32
N SER A 148 15.61 21.57 -13.71
CA SER A 148 15.77 20.34 -14.49
C SER A 148 15.67 19.06 -13.64
N GLY A 149 15.16 18.00 -14.27
CA GLY A 149 14.95 16.69 -13.65
C GLY A 149 13.87 16.69 -12.57
N ARG A 150 13.46 15.50 -12.13
CA ARG A 150 12.41 15.33 -11.13
C ARG A 150 12.92 14.66 -9.86
N ALA A 151 12.46 15.17 -8.73
CA ALA A 151 12.61 14.60 -7.42
C ALA A 151 11.24 14.34 -6.78
N VAL A 152 11.24 13.47 -5.77
CA VAL A 152 10.10 13.19 -4.91
C VAL A 152 10.49 13.43 -3.45
N TYR A 153 9.58 14.05 -2.70
CA TYR A 153 9.71 14.43 -1.30
C TYR A 153 8.66 13.70 -0.47
N TYR A 154 9.06 13.18 0.69
CA TYR A 154 8.20 12.47 1.64
C TYR A 154 8.87 12.42 3.02
N THR A 155 8.17 11.90 4.01
CA THR A 155 8.69 11.67 5.36
C THR A 155 8.49 10.22 5.80
N ASN A 156 9.25 9.79 6.81
CA ASN A 156 9.08 8.48 7.44
C ASN A 156 8.77 8.61 8.95
N ALA A 157 8.37 7.50 9.57
CA ALA A 157 7.97 7.47 10.98
C ALA A 157 9.09 7.87 11.96
N ASN A 158 10.37 7.88 11.54
CA ASN A 158 11.49 8.41 12.34
C ASN A 158 11.60 9.95 12.30
N ALA A 159 10.66 10.65 11.68
CA ALA A 159 10.71 12.09 11.39
C ALA A 159 11.88 12.50 10.48
N GLU A 160 12.34 11.59 9.62
CA GLU A 160 13.30 11.94 8.56
C GLU A 160 12.53 12.49 7.36
N ILE A 161 12.92 13.67 6.87
CA ILE A 161 12.49 14.25 5.60
C ILE A 161 13.45 13.76 4.52
N VAL A 162 12.92 13.24 3.42
CA VAL A 162 13.70 12.60 2.36
C VAL A 162 13.40 13.26 1.01
N LYS A 163 14.46 13.56 0.24
CA LYS A 163 14.39 13.89 -1.19
C LYS A 163 15.11 12.82 -2.00
N ARG A 164 14.41 12.17 -2.93
CA ARG A 164 14.98 11.20 -3.89
C ARG A 164 14.84 11.67 -5.33
N ASP A 165 15.75 11.22 -6.18
CA ASP A 165 15.61 11.28 -7.63
C ASP A 165 14.45 10.37 -8.08
N TYR A 166 13.49 10.93 -8.82
CA TYR A 166 12.27 10.21 -9.22
C TYR A 166 12.55 9.06 -10.20
N VAL A 167 13.53 9.21 -11.09
CA VAL A 167 13.78 8.24 -12.17
C VAL A 167 14.55 7.03 -11.66
N THR A 168 15.47 7.23 -10.71
CA THR A 168 16.43 6.21 -10.25
C THR A 168 16.20 5.74 -8.80
N GLY A 169 15.38 6.45 -8.03
CA GLY A 169 15.22 6.25 -6.59
C GLY A 169 16.46 6.58 -5.76
N ASN A 170 17.50 7.18 -6.36
CA ASN A 170 18.72 7.53 -5.65
C ASN A 170 18.47 8.65 -4.63
N LEU A 171 19.08 8.55 -3.44
CA LEU A 171 18.96 9.57 -2.41
C LEU A 171 19.66 10.85 -2.85
N ILE A 172 18.97 11.99 -2.76
CA ILE A 172 19.55 13.31 -2.99
C ILE A 172 19.95 13.90 -1.64
N TRP A 173 19.01 13.97 -0.70
CA TRP A 173 19.30 14.30 0.69
C TRP A 173 18.29 13.66 1.65
N ARG A 174 18.72 13.53 2.91
CA ARG A 174 17.90 13.19 4.06
C ARG A 174 18.22 14.17 5.20
N ARG A 175 17.22 14.57 5.98
CA ARG A 175 17.36 15.47 7.13
C ARG A 175 16.41 15.08 8.27
N LYS A 176 16.82 15.34 9.51
CA LYS A 176 15.99 15.25 10.71
C LYS A 176 16.25 16.51 11.53
N HIS A 177 15.19 17.24 11.90
CA HIS A 177 15.25 18.59 12.50
C HIS A 177 14.65 18.66 13.92
N ASP A 178 14.41 17.49 14.52
CA ASP A 178 14.10 17.33 15.93
C ASP A 178 14.65 15.99 16.44
N ASN A 179 15.10 15.94 17.70
CA ASN A 179 15.74 14.77 18.32
C ASN A 179 14.96 14.23 19.53
N HIS A 180 13.76 14.75 19.80
CA HIS A 180 12.88 14.22 20.84
C HIS A 180 12.60 12.73 20.55
N PRO A 181 12.73 11.82 21.54
CA PRO A 181 12.71 10.38 21.28
C PRO A 181 11.40 9.87 20.67
N PHE A 182 10.28 10.59 20.88
CA PHE A 182 8.96 10.20 20.40
C PHE A 182 8.49 10.99 19.16
N VAL A 183 9.33 11.88 18.61
CA VAL A 183 8.99 12.62 17.38
C VAL A 183 8.83 11.66 16.19
N SER A 184 7.79 11.86 15.40
CA SER A 184 7.49 11.08 14.20
C SER A 184 6.84 11.94 13.13
N SER A 185 6.94 11.52 11.88
CA SER A 185 6.23 12.19 10.80
C SER A 185 5.32 11.25 10.05
N ARG A 186 4.09 11.71 9.85
CA ARG A 186 3.11 11.18 8.90
C ARG A 186 2.60 12.28 7.95
N SER A 187 2.97 13.54 8.21
CA SER A 187 2.67 14.70 7.38
C SER A 187 3.33 14.55 6.00
N SER A 188 2.55 14.79 4.96
CA SER A 188 3.06 15.04 3.61
C SER A 188 3.73 16.42 3.54
N VAL A 189 4.59 16.59 2.55
CA VAL A 189 5.35 17.84 2.34
C VAL A 189 4.58 18.76 1.40
N ALA A 190 4.33 20.00 1.80
CA ALA A 190 3.97 21.07 0.86
C ALA A 190 5.24 21.69 0.26
N LEU A 191 5.25 21.97 -1.04
CA LEU A 191 6.41 22.50 -1.77
C LEU A 191 6.02 23.77 -2.52
N HIS A 192 6.62 24.89 -2.16
CA HIS A 192 6.38 26.19 -2.79
C HIS A 192 7.67 26.99 -2.93
N ASN A 193 7.95 27.53 -4.13
CA ASN A 193 9.09 28.42 -4.41
C ASN A 193 10.45 27.97 -3.84
N GLY A 194 10.76 26.66 -3.92
CA GLY A 194 12.01 26.11 -3.40
C GLY A 194 12.07 25.99 -1.86
N THR A 195 10.92 26.05 -1.19
CA THR A 195 10.76 25.78 0.25
C THR A 195 9.83 24.59 0.47
N VAL A 196 10.26 23.68 1.33
CA VAL A 196 9.53 22.50 1.82
C VAL A 196 8.90 22.85 3.17
N TYR A 197 7.59 22.75 3.29
CA TYR A 197 6.83 22.95 4.52
C TYR A 197 6.22 21.65 5.00
N LEU A 198 6.27 21.37 6.30
CA LEU A 198 5.67 20.19 6.92
C LEU A 198 5.39 20.37 8.41
N GLY A 199 4.45 19.58 8.93
CA GLY A 199 4.31 19.32 10.37
C GLY A 199 5.21 18.17 10.81
N LEU A 200 5.73 18.22 12.03
CA LEU A 200 6.21 17.05 12.76
C LEU A 200 5.29 16.81 13.96
N SER A 201 4.89 15.55 14.10
CA SER A 201 4.06 15.06 15.20
C SER A 201 4.91 14.29 16.21
N ASN A 202 4.30 13.76 17.26
CA ASN A 202 4.98 12.84 18.17
C ASN A 202 4.01 11.78 18.71
N ASN A 203 4.55 10.68 19.21
CA ASN A 203 3.80 9.57 19.78
C ASN A 203 3.96 9.48 21.32
N GLU A 204 4.46 10.53 21.99
CA GLU A 204 4.80 10.56 23.42
C GLU A 204 3.60 10.22 24.31
N ILE A 205 2.38 10.59 23.87
CA ILE A 205 1.13 10.26 24.54
C ILE A 205 1.00 8.74 24.87
N ASN A 206 1.62 7.85 24.09
CA ASN A 206 1.61 6.41 24.37
C ASN A 206 2.48 6.03 25.58
N GLU A 207 3.55 6.78 25.86
CA GLU A 207 4.38 6.56 27.06
C GLU A 207 3.69 7.05 28.33
N ALA A 208 2.58 7.79 28.24
CA ALA A 208 1.80 8.17 29.41
C ALA A 208 1.24 6.96 30.18
N TYR A 209 1.13 5.77 29.57
CA TYR A 209 0.81 4.53 30.29
C TYR A 209 1.90 4.10 31.27
N ASN A 210 3.16 4.49 31.06
CA ASN A 210 4.24 4.21 31.98
C ASN A 210 4.17 5.20 33.14
N THR A 211 3.67 4.74 34.29
CA THR A 211 3.53 5.58 35.50
C THR A 211 4.85 6.08 36.10
N ASN A 212 6.00 5.57 35.63
CA ASN A 212 7.33 6.11 35.96
C ASN A 212 7.80 7.20 34.97
N TYR A 213 7.09 7.38 33.85
CA TYR A 213 7.31 8.45 32.90
C TYR A 213 6.30 9.57 33.14
N ALA A 214 6.80 10.70 33.65
CA ALA A 214 6.03 11.92 33.77
C ALA A 214 5.82 12.55 32.39
N CYS A 215 4.87 12.00 31.62
CA CYS A 215 4.44 12.47 30.32
C CYS A 215 3.57 13.74 30.48
N CYS A 216 3.76 14.83 29.74
CA CYS A 216 4.49 14.90 28.47
C CYS A 216 5.19 16.26 28.27
N ASP A 217 6.30 16.30 27.53
CA ASP A 217 7.11 17.52 27.27
C ASP A 217 7.24 17.92 25.79
N SER A 218 6.84 17.05 24.86
CA SER A 218 6.82 17.34 23.43
C SER A 218 5.77 18.40 23.07
N ARG A 219 6.06 19.17 22.03
CA ARG A 219 5.13 20.14 21.43
C ARG A 219 5.13 19.93 19.93
N GLY A 220 3.97 20.08 19.29
CA GLY A 220 3.84 20.02 17.84
C GLY A 220 4.75 21.03 17.14
N ILE A 221 5.33 20.65 16.01
CA ILE A 221 6.35 21.45 15.31
C ILE A 221 5.92 21.70 13.87
N VAL A 222 6.13 22.91 13.37
CA VAL A 222 6.06 23.26 11.94
C VAL A 222 7.45 23.66 11.47
N LEU A 223 7.85 23.17 10.29
CA LEU A 223 9.15 23.45 9.68
C LEU A 223 8.98 24.09 8.29
N ALA A 224 9.94 24.95 7.95
CA ALA A 224 10.27 25.30 6.57
C ALA A 224 11.73 24.97 6.28
N LEU A 225 11.98 24.23 5.21
CA LEU A 225 13.30 23.75 4.78
C LEU A 225 13.63 24.25 3.38
N ASP A 226 14.90 24.41 3.06
CA ASP A 226 15.33 24.58 1.68
C ASP A 226 15.13 23.30 0.85
N ALA A 227 14.49 23.40 -0.31
CA ALA A 227 14.18 22.23 -1.14
C ALA A 227 15.40 21.61 -1.84
N TRP A 228 16.53 22.31 -1.89
CA TRP A 228 17.77 21.87 -2.53
C TRP A 228 18.70 21.19 -1.56
N THR A 229 18.89 21.76 -0.37
CA THR A 229 19.80 21.22 0.65
C THR A 229 19.09 20.47 1.77
N GLY A 230 17.81 20.74 2.01
CA GLY A 230 17.04 20.26 3.16
C GLY A 230 17.31 21.03 4.46
N ASP A 231 18.13 22.08 4.42
CA ASP A 231 18.54 22.80 5.62
C ASP A 231 17.41 23.70 6.15
N LEU A 232 17.39 23.94 7.46
CA LEU A 232 16.31 24.62 8.15
C LEU A 232 16.28 26.13 7.82
N LYS A 233 15.17 26.61 7.26
CA LYS A 233 14.87 28.06 7.13
C LYS A 233 14.26 28.58 8.42
N TRP A 234 13.21 27.92 8.92
CA TRP A 234 12.63 28.22 10.24
C TRP A 234 11.93 27.00 10.87
N LYS A 235 11.82 27.04 12.20
CA LYS A 235 11.09 26.08 13.04
C LYS A 235 10.16 26.82 13.99
N ARG A 236 8.93 26.35 14.15
CA ARG A 236 7.92 26.89 15.06
C ARG A 236 7.29 25.77 15.87
N TYR A 237 6.86 26.09 17.09
CA TYR A 237 6.00 25.22 17.88
C TYR A 237 4.55 25.67 17.69
N THR A 238 3.61 24.71 17.69
CA THR A 238 2.17 24.99 17.60
C THR A 238 1.63 25.60 18.88
N ILE A 239 2.22 25.24 20.03
CA ILE A 239 1.85 25.74 21.36
C ILE A 239 3.01 26.45 22.06
N ASP A 240 2.66 27.57 22.69
CA ASP A 240 3.55 28.42 23.45
C ASP A 240 3.78 27.84 24.86
N GLN A 241 4.97 28.06 25.41
CA GLN A 241 5.30 27.69 26.79
C GLN A 241 4.65 28.68 27.78
N VAL A 242 4.18 28.20 28.93
CA VAL A 242 3.43 29.02 29.91
C VAL A 242 4.34 29.40 31.08
N PRO A 243 4.68 30.70 31.26
CA PRO A 243 5.62 31.11 32.30
C PRO A 243 5.14 30.76 33.71
N GLY A 244 5.97 30.03 34.46
CA GLY A 244 5.67 29.64 35.84
C GLY A 244 4.72 28.45 36.00
N TYR A 245 4.33 27.80 34.91
CA TYR A 245 3.71 26.47 34.96
C TYR A 245 4.79 25.39 35.14
N GLU A 246 4.50 24.38 35.94
CA GLU A 246 5.33 23.19 36.13
C GLU A 246 4.44 21.96 36.06
N TYR A 247 4.76 21.00 35.21
CA TYR A 247 3.99 19.76 35.14
C TYR A 247 4.67 18.63 35.91
N ALA A 248 3.92 17.96 36.79
CA ALA A 248 4.42 16.97 37.74
C ALA A 248 5.62 17.46 38.59
N GLY A 249 5.70 18.78 38.85
CA GLY A 249 6.80 19.43 39.57
C GLY A 249 8.07 19.67 38.73
N ASP A 250 7.95 19.69 37.40
CA ASP A 250 9.05 19.97 36.47
C ASP A 250 8.68 21.15 35.54
N PRO A 251 9.38 22.31 35.60
CA PRO A 251 9.15 23.46 34.71
C PRO A 251 9.57 23.20 33.25
N ALA A 252 10.24 22.09 32.94
CA ALA A 252 10.54 21.71 31.56
C ALA A 252 9.36 20.99 30.87
N LYS A 253 8.27 20.70 31.61
CA LYS A 253 7.17 19.85 31.16
C LYS A 253 5.85 20.59 31.07
N GLY A 254 5.10 20.26 30.01
CA GLY A 254 3.83 20.89 29.67
C GLY A 254 3.93 22.40 29.34
N PRO A 255 2.87 22.99 28.78
CA PRO A 255 1.83 22.31 28.02
C PRO A 255 2.45 21.57 26.82
N SER A 256 1.87 20.43 26.47
CA SER A 256 2.41 19.49 25.48
C SER A 256 1.36 18.96 24.51
N GLY A 257 1.79 18.27 23.45
CA GLY A 257 0.92 17.81 22.36
C GLY A 257 0.70 18.90 21.31
N ALA A 258 -0.55 19.08 20.87
CA ALA A 258 -0.96 19.95 19.78
C ALA A 258 -0.23 19.67 18.45
N ASN A 259 -0.07 18.39 18.13
CA ASN A 259 0.70 17.94 16.98
C ASN A 259 0.04 18.36 15.66
N PRO A 260 0.78 18.91 14.68
CA PRO A 260 0.33 19.02 13.30
C PRO A 260 0.67 17.70 12.58
N TRP A 261 -0.35 16.87 12.30
CA TRP A 261 -0.18 15.61 11.58
C TRP A 261 -0.69 15.70 10.13
N GLY A 262 -1.60 16.64 9.84
CA GLY A 262 -2.04 16.98 8.49
C GLY A 262 -0.97 17.72 7.68
N VAL A 263 -1.28 18.04 6.42
CA VAL A 263 -0.38 18.78 5.53
C VAL A 263 -0.57 20.27 5.74
N PRO A 264 0.50 21.08 5.83
CA PRO A 264 0.37 22.52 5.79
C PRO A 264 -0.14 23.01 4.42
N PHE A 265 -1.23 23.78 4.38
CA PHE A 265 -1.73 24.38 3.14
C PHE A 265 -1.03 25.71 2.85
N VAL A 266 -0.59 25.91 1.61
CA VAL A 266 0.11 27.14 1.16
C VAL A 266 -0.85 28.07 0.43
N ASP A 267 -1.19 29.19 1.06
CA ASP A 267 -1.86 30.33 0.44
C ASP A 267 -0.81 31.36 0.01
N ALA A 268 -0.33 31.21 -1.22
CA ALA A 268 0.70 32.09 -1.80
C ALA A 268 0.20 33.53 -2.01
N GLU A 269 -1.11 33.74 -2.16
CA GLU A 269 -1.71 35.06 -2.36
C GLU A 269 -1.61 35.91 -1.09
N ARG A 270 -1.82 35.29 0.08
CA ARG A 270 -1.70 35.94 1.40
C ARG A 270 -0.31 35.82 2.05
N ASN A 271 0.65 35.20 1.37
CA ASN A 271 1.94 34.74 1.92
C ASN A 271 1.77 33.86 3.18
N SER A 272 0.73 33.03 3.23
CA SER A 272 0.28 32.31 4.43
C SER A 272 0.45 30.80 4.31
N LEU A 273 0.76 30.17 5.44
CA LEU A 273 0.74 28.72 5.65
C LEU A 273 -0.33 28.41 6.69
N TYR A 274 -1.38 27.65 6.32
CA TYR A 274 -2.40 27.21 7.27
C TYR A 274 -2.06 25.81 7.78
N VAL A 275 -2.11 25.64 9.10
CA VAL A 275 -1.76 24.39 9.78
C VAL A 275 -2.86 24.06 10.78
N GLY A 276 -3.46 22.86 10.64
CA GLY A 276 -4.33 22.28 11.66
C GLY A 276 -3.50 21.65 12.79
N THR A 277 -4.08 21.53 13.98
CA THR A 277 -3.43 20.94 15.15
C THR A 277 -4.35 19.99 15.89
N GLY A 278 -3.76 18.96 16.49
CA GLY A 278 -4.47 18.04 17.37
C GLY A 278 -4.67 18.57 18.79
N GLN A 279 -5.18 17.68 19.63
CA GLN A 279 -5.37 17.87 21.06
C GLN A 279 -4.06 18.14 21.83
N GLN A 280 -4.14 18.76 23.02
CA GLN A 280 -3.00 18.81 23.94
C GLN A 280 -2.89 17.51 24.74
N TYR A 281 -1.70 17.21 25.30
CA TYR A 281 -1.46 16.05 26.16
C TYR A 281 -1.33 16.39 27.65
N THR A 282 -1.02 17.65 27.96
CA THR A 282 -1.04 18.20 29.33
C THR A 282 -1.59 19.63 29.29
N GLY A 283 -2.06 20.11 30.43
CA GLY A 283 -2.58 21.47 30.57
C GLY A 283 -1.48 22.52 30.77
N PRO A 284 -1.89 23.76 31.12
CA PRO A 284 -3.20 24.32 30.79
C PRO A 284 -3.43 24.35 29.26
N GLN A 285 -4.69 24.40 28.83
CA GLN A 285 -5.01 24.56 27.40
C GLN A 285 -4.49 25.91 26.90
N THR A 286 -3.69 25.88 25.83
CA THR A 286 -3.25 27.07 25.11
C THR A 286 -4.10 27.27 23.85
N ASN A 287 -3.95 28.40 23.15
CA ASN A 287 -4.71 28.68 21.92
C ASN A 287 -4.25 27.86 20.70
N GLY A 288 -3.19 27.05 20.80
CA GLY A 288 -2.65 26.27 19.69
C GLY A 288 -3.07 24.80 19.63
N GLY A 289 -3.78 24.28 20.64
CA GLY A 289 -4.39 22.94 20.61
C GLY A 289 -5.78 22.97 19.95
N ASN A 290 -6.08 22.00 19.07
CA ASN A 290 -7.30 21.95 18.25
C ASN A 290 -7.61 23.28 17.56
N ALA A 291 -6.64 23.77 16.81
CA ALA A 291 -6.64 25.08 16.20
C ALA A 291 -6.18 25.05 14.74
N VAL A 292 -6.65 26.02 13.97
CA VAL A 292 -6.05 26.42 12.71
C VAL A 292 -5.13 27.60 12.98
N ILE A 293 -3.84 27.43 12.69
CA ILE A 293 -2.80 28.44 12.86
C ILE A 293 -2.38 28.94 11.48
N ALA A 294 -2.44 30.25 11.25
CA ALA A 294 -1.83 30.88 10.09
C ALA A 294 -0.41 31.37 10.41
N LEU A 295 0.56 30.92 9.65
CA LEU A 295 1.96 31.34 9.72
C LEU A 295 2.34 32.12 8.45
N ASP A 296 3.29 33.03 8.56
CA ASP A 296 3.95 33.65 7.41
C ASP A 296 4.91 32.65 6.72
N LEU A 297 4.88 32.56 5.39
CA LEU A 297 5.66 31.56 4.64
C LEU A 297 7.18 31.77 4.80
N ASP A 298 7.66 33.01 4.75
CA ASP A 298 9.09 33.31 4.77
C ASP A 298 9.69 33.24 6.17
N THR A 299 8.94 33.71 7.18
CA THR A 299 9.45 33.89 8.54
C THR A 299 8.88 32.91 9.56
N GLY A 300 7.79 32.19 9.24
CA GLY A 300 7.05 31.39 10.21
C GLY A 300 6.42 32.21 11.34
N ALA A 301 6.25 33.53 11.18
CA ALA A 301 5.60 34.36 12.19
C ALA A 301 4.10 34.03 12.27
N LYS A 302 3.54 33.89 13.48
CA LYS A 302 2.10 33.63 13.69
C LYS A 302 1.29 34.87 13.30
N LYS A 303 0.44 34.75 12.27
CA LYS A 303 -0.45 35.82 11.79
C LYS A 303 -1.74 35.87 12.59
N TRP A 304 -2.42 34.74 12.69
CA TRP A 304 -3.64 34.57 13.49
C TRP A 304 -3.80 33.12 13.95
N THR A 305 -4.75 32.87 14.83
CA THR A 305 -5.10 31.52 15.30
C THR A 305 -6.60 31.43 15.56
N PHE A 306 -7.25 30.42 14.98
CA PHE A 306 -8.63 30.05 15.25
C PHE A 306 -8.63 28.75 16.06
N GLN A 307 -9.03 28.79 17.33
CA GLN A 307 -9.21 27.58 18.14
C GLN A 307 -10.66 27.11 18.03
N GLY A 308 -10.89 26.00 17.33
CA GLY A 308 -12.24 25.48 17.07
C GLY A 308 -12.77 24.62 18.22
N ILE A 309 -11.92 23.77 18.80
CA ILE A 309 -12.30 22.88 19.91
C ILE A 309 -11.47 23.22 21.17
N PRO A 310 -11.83 24.26 21.94
CA PRO A 310 -11.20 24.53 23.23
C PRO A 310 -11.51 23.41 24.23
N ASN A 311 -10.65 23.25 25.24
CA ASN A 311 -10.79 22.25 26.30
C ASN A 311 -10.87 20.80 25.79
N ASP A 312 -9.89 20.37 25.00
CA ASP A 312 -9.62 18.95 24.75
C ASP A 312 -8.14 18.66 25.00
N ILE A 313 -7.90 17.89 26.07
CA ILE A 313 -6.58 17.49 26.60
C ILE A 313 -6.63 15.98 26.83
N LEU A 314 -5.89 15.24 26.01
CA LEU A 314 -5.86 13.78 26.04
C LEU A 314 -4.52 13.27 26.58
N ASN A 315 -4.56 12.69 27.77
CA ASN A 315 -3.42 11.96 28.33
C ASN A 315 -3.83 10.50 28.58
N LEU A 316 -3.19 9.56 27.88
CA LEU A 316 -3.55 8.14 27.98
C LEU A 316 -3.23 7.54 29.37
N GLY A 317 -2.32 8.14 30.13
CA GLY A 317 -2.02 7.77 31.52
C GLY A 317 -3.19 8.04 32.47
N CYS A 318 -4.00 9.06 32.21
CA CYS A 318 -5.16 9.41 33.02
C CYS A 318 -6.34 8.41 32.95
N THR A 319 -6.31 7.46 32.00
CA THR A 319 -7.40 6.52 31.68
C THR A 319 -8.09 5.87 32.89
N ASP A 320 -7.36 5.06 33.67
CA ASP A 320 -7.97 4.26 34.76
C ASP A 320 -8.62 5.14 35.85
N TRP A 321 -8.02 6.30 36.11
CA TRP A 321 -8.54 7.27 37.07
C TRP A 321 -9.81 7.98 36.56
N VAL A 322 -9.75 8.57 35.36
CA VAL A 322 -10.84 9.39 34.79
C VAL A 322 -12.12 8.57 34.53
N LEU A 323 -11.98 7.30 34.16
CA LEU A 323 -13.09 6.48 33.64
C LEU A 323 -13.61 5.46 34.63
N PHE A 324 -12.72 4.81 35.37
CA PHE A 324 -13.05 3.66 36.22
C PHE A 324 -12.98 4.00 37.72
N GLY A 325 -12.74 5.28 38.05
CA GLY A 325 -12.54 5.72 39.43
C GLY A 325 -11.33 5.06 40.08
N GLY A 326 -10.30 4.77 39.28
CA GLY A 326 -9.01 4.24 39.72
C GLY A 326 -8.26 5.21 40.63
N GLN A 327 -7.04 4.83 41.02
CA GLN A 327 -6.17 5.76 41.73
C GLN A 327 -5.55 6.74 40.72
N GLN A 328 -5.56 8.04 41.01
CA GLN A 328 -4.87 9.04 40.19
C GLN A 328 -3.38 8.66 40.04
N PRO A 329 -2.87 8.48 38.81
CA PRO A 329 -1.46 8.18 38.59
C PRO A 329 -0.61 9.45 38.66
N PRO A 330 0.69 9.36 39.02
CA PRO A 330 1.55 10.53 39.25
C PRO A 330 1.80 11.40 38.01
N ASN A 331 1.52 10.87 36.82
CA ASN A 331 1.73 11.51 35.52
C ASN A 331 0.42 11.99 34.87
N CYS A 332 -0.62 12.20 35.67
CA CYS A 332 -1.90 12.77 35.24
C CYS A 332 -2.21 14.11 35.93
N ASP A 333 -2.66 15.10 35.16
CA ASP A 333 -3.05 16.44 35.63
C ASP A 333 -4.50 16.44 36.14
N PRO A 334 -4.76 16.50 37.45
CA PRO A 334 -6.13 16.44 37.97
C PRO A 334 -6.86 17.79 37.84
N ASP A 335 -6.11 18.89 37.70
CA ASP A 335 -6.66 20.24 37.61
C ASP A 335 -7.06 20.58 36.17
N HIS A 336 -6.45 19.91 35.19
CA HIS A 336 -6.69 20.16 33.77
C HIS A 336 -7.28 18.98 32.97
N ILE A 337 -7.30 17.74 33.48
CA ILE A 337 -7.82 16.57 32.76
C ILE A 337 -8.93 15.89 33.55
N ASN A 338 -10.07 15.68 32.90
CA ASN A 338 -11.27 15.08 33.47
C ASN A 338 -12.10 14.35 32.39
N ILE A 339 -13.26 13.83 32.80
CA ILE A 339 -14.13 13.00 31.95
C ILE A 339 -14.81 13.79 30.81
N ASP A 340 -14.90 15.12 30.91
CA ASP A 340 -15.62 15.95 29.95
C ASP A 340 -14.69 16.58 28.89
N ASN A 341 -13.36 16.50 29.08
CA ASN A 341 -12.38 17.18 28.24
C ASN A 341 -11.24 16.30 27.68
N ALA A 342 -11.34 14.97 27.80
CA ALA A 342 -10.38 14.03 27.22
C ALA A 342 -11.05 13.28 26.05
N LEU A 343 -11.09 13.92 24.86
CA LEU A 343 -12.04 13.57 23.80
C LEU A 343 -11.41 13.15 22.45
N ASP A 344 -10.17 13.55 22.15
CA ASP A 344 -9.51 13.35 20.83
C ASP A 344 -10.26 14.00 19.66
N PHE A 345 -10.57 15.29 19.80
CA PHE A 345 -11.33 16.06 18.82
C PHE A 345 -10.42 16.87 17.87
N ASP A 346 -9.31 16.26 17.44
CA ASP A 346 -8.29 16.85 16.54
C ASP A 346 -8.88 17.74 15.44
N LEU A 347 -8.46 19.01 15.38
CA LEU A 347 -8.77 19.95 14.29
C LEU A 347 -7.59 20.01 13.30
N ASN A 348 -7.33 18.88 12.65
CA ASN A 348 -6.06 18.63 11.95
C ASN A 348 -6.23 18.02 10.55
N ALA A 349 -7.46 17.75 10.12
CA ALA A 349 -7.77 17.69 8.70
C ALA A 349 -7.23 18.95 8.01
N THR A 350 -6.56 18.78 6.87
CA THR A 350 -5.78 19.85 6.23
C THR A 350 -6.66 21.09 5.94
N PRO A 351 -6.45 22.24 6.61
CA PRO A 351 -7.27 23.42 6.40
C PRO A 351 -7.05 23.95 4.98
N THR A 352 -8.11 24.02 4.18
CA THR A 352 -7.99 24.21 2.72
C THR A 352 -8.82 25.39 2.27
N LEU A 353 -8.20 26.25 1.46
CA LEU A 353 -8.85 27.44 0.89
C LEU A 353 -9.82 27.01 -0.22
N ALA A 354 -11.09 27.36 -0.07
CA ALA A 354 -12.10 27.31 -1.12
C ALA A 354 -12.22 28.69 -1.80
N LYS A 355 -12.41 28.69 -3.11
CA LYS A 355 -12.68 29.88 -3.93
C LYS A 355 -14.17 29.87 -4.30
N ARG A 356 -14.96 30.75 -3.70
CA ARG A 356 -16.42 30.79 -3.92
C ARG A 356 -16.78 31.33 -5.30
N LEU A 357 -17.96 30.96 -5.79
CA LEU A 357 -18.50 31.47 -7.05
C LEU A 357 -18.72 33.00 -7.07
N ASP A 358 -18.83 33.65 -5.90
CA ASP A 358 -18.88 35.12 -5.78
C ASP A 358 -17.51 35.82 -5.87
N GLY A 359 -16.43 35.04 -5.95
CA GLY A 359 -15.04 35.52 -6.00
C GLY A 359 -14.41 35.79 -4.63
N SER A 360 -15.11 35.51 -3.53
CA SER A 360 -14.54 35.57 -2.17
C SER A 360 -13.91 34.24 -1.75
N ASP A 361 -13.03 34.31 -0.75
CA ASP A 361 -12.32 33.13 -0.23
C ASP A 361 -12.88 32.73 1.13
N VAL A 362 -12.92 31.42 1.40
CA VAL A 362 -13.13 30.88 2.74
C VAL A 362 -12.16 29.73 2.99
N LEU A 363 -11.56 29.70 4.18
CA LEU A 363 -10.77 28.57 4.64
C LEU A 363 -11.70 27.55 5.29
N ILE A 364 -11.77 26.34 4.75
CA ILE A 364 -12.51 25.24 5.34
C ILE A 364 -11.59 24.44 6.26
N ALA A 365 -12.08 24.11 7.45
CA ALA A 365 -11.42 23.18 8.37
C ALA A 365 -12.46 22.26 9.01
N ALA A 366 -12.06 21.05 9.40
CA ALA A 366 -12.96 20.07 9.99
C ALA A 366 -12.29 19.27 11.11
N SER A 367 -13.08 18.79 12.06
CA SER A 367 -12.61 18.17 13.29
C SER A 367 -13.11 16.73 13.47
N LYS A 368 -12.32 15.91 14.17
CA LYS A 368 -12.76 14.62 14.74
C LYS A 368 -13.99 14.75 15.65
N SER A 369 -14.36 15.95 16.11
CA SER A 369 -15.65 16.18 16.78
C SER A 369 -16.85 15.98 15.85
N GLY A 370 -16.68 16.14 14.54
CA GLY A 370 -17.77 16.29 13.57
C GLY A 370 -18.20 17.75 13.32
N ASP A 371 -17.46 18.74 13.81
CA ASP A 371 -17.61 20.15 13.40
C ASP A 371 -16.90 20.40 12.06
N VAL A 372 -17.53 21.20 11.21
CA VAL A 372 -16.98 21.77 9.97
C VAL A 372 -17.08 23.29 10.06
N PHE A 373 -15.97 23.99 9.85
CA PHE A 373 -15.84 25.42 10.04
C PHE A 373 -15.54 26.12 8.71
N GLY A 374 -16.28 27.18 8.41
CA GLY A 374 -15.89 28.21 7.45
C GLY A 374 -15.20 29.35 8.17
N ILE A 375 -13.94 29.62 7.83
CA ILE A 375 -13.07 30.60 8.51
C ILE A 375 -12.61 31.65 7.49
N ASN A 376 -12.58 32.92 7.90
CA ASN A 376 -12.02 33.99 7.09
C ASN A 376 -10.47 33.83 7.02
N PRO A 377 -9.87 33.66 5.83
CA PRO A 377 -8.44 33.41 5.68
C PRO A 377 -7.55 34.62 6.03
N ASP A 378 -8.07 35.85 5.97
CA ASP A 378 -7.30 37.07 6.26
C ASP A 378 -7.04 37.26 7.76
N ASN A 379 -7.98 36.84 8.61
CA ASN A 379 -7.95 37.18 10.05
C ASN A 379 -8.31 36.04 11.03
N GLY A 380 -8.69 34.85 10.53
CA GLY A 380 -9.07 33.70 11.37
C GLY A 380 -10.47 33.81 12.00
N GLN A 381 -11.30 34.77 11.59
CA GLN A 381 -12.64 34.93 12.12
C GLN A 381 -13.57 33.81 11.62
N LEU A 382 -14.31 33.18 12.54
CA LEU A 382 -15.37 32.23 12.20
C LEU A 382 -16.47 32.91 11.36
N LEU A 383 -16.80 32.33 10.21
CA LEU A 383 -17.92 32.73 9.35
C LEU A 383 -19.16 31.87 9.63
N TRP A 384 -18.97 30.55 9.70
CA TRP A 384 -20.00 29.57 10.04
C TRP A 384 -19.39 28.31 10.67
N ASN A 385 -20.18 27.59 11.47
CA ASN A 385 -19.86 26.25 11.98
C ASN A 385 -21.08 25.35 11.79
N THR A 386 -20.86 24.14 11.27
CA THR A 386 -21.88 23.10 11.13
C THR A 386 -21.39 21.82 11.79
N ARG A 387 -22.13 21.36 12.80
CA ARG A 387 -21.93 20.05 13.43
C ARG A 387 -22.68 19.00 12.63
N ILE A 388 -21.96 18.10 11.97
CA ILE A 388 -22.49 16.98 11.17
C ILE A 388 -22.25 15.61 11.81
N GLY A 389 -21.60 15.58 12.98
CA GLY A 389 -21.28 14.35 13.69
C GLY A 389 -21.27 14.49 15.21
N VAL A 390 -21.23 13.36 15.92
CA VAL A 390 -21.07 13.30 17.39
C VAL A 390 -19.60 13.25 17.81
N GLY A 391 -18.72 12.67 16.98
CA GLY A 391 -17.29 12.54 17.24
C GLY A 391 -16.92 11.29 18.03
N GLY A 392 -15.62 10.95 18.00
CA GLY A 392 -15.06 9.79 18.68
C GLY A 392 -13.64 9.46 18.22
N THR A 393 -13.13 8.27 18.54
CA THR A 393 -11.73 7.85 18.25
C THR A 393 -11.40 7.75 16.75
N TYR A 394 -12.38 7.41 15.91
CA TYR A 394 -12.29 7.46 14.45
C TYR A 394 -12.79 8.81 13.89
N GLY A 395 -13.16 9.75 14.77
CA GLY A 395 -13.74 11.04 14.43
C GLY A 395 -15.18 10.99 13.91
N GLY A 396 -15.79 12.17 13.90
CA GLY A 396 -16.75 12.57 12.88
C GLY A 396 -15.97 12.76 11.57
N VAL A 397 -15.25 13.87 11.42
CA VAL A 397 -14.36 14.08 10.26
C VAL A 397 -12.93 13.72 10.64
N HIS A 398 -12.41 12.60 10.13
CA HIS A 398 -11.09 12.09 10.52
C HIS A 398 -9.95 12.71 9.70
N TRP A 399 -9.66 12.18 8.51
CA TRP A 399 -8.48 12.56 7.72
C TRP A 399 -8.70 13.85 6.90
N GLY A 400 -9.94 14.11 6.49
CA GLY A 400 -10.34 15.36 5.85
C GLY A 400 -11.54 15.24 4.93
N PHE A 401 -11.64 16.16 3.99
CA PHE A 401 -12.79 16.45 3.14
C PHE A 401 -12.31 16.77 1.71
N ALA A 402 -13.24 16.99 0.78
CA ALA A 402 -12.95 17.49 -0.56
C ALA A 402 -13.82 18.71 -0.89
N ILE A 403 -13.33 19.63 -1.72
CA ILE A 403 -14.02 20.87 -2.11
C ILE A 403 -14.20 20.87 -3.63
N ASP A 404 -15.40 21.20 -4.09
CA ASP A 404 -15.71 21.55 -5.47
C ASP A 404 -16.14 23.03 -5.54
N ASP A 405 -15.14 23.88 -5.77
CA ASP A 405 -15.29 25.33 -5.99
C ASP A 405 -16.26 25.65 -7.14
N SER A 406 -16.44 24.75 -8.13
CA SER A 406 -17.34 24.98 -9.27
C SER A 406 -18.82 24.80 -8.91
N ARG A 407 -19.10 24.21 -7.75
CA ARG A 407 -20.46 23.96 -7.22
C ARG A 407 -20.75 24.70 -5.91
N ASP A 408 -19.78 25.42 -5.34
CA ASP A 408 -19.80 25.91 -3.95
C ASP A 408 -20.08 24.78 -2.93
N LEU A 409 -19.55 23.57 -3.15
CA LEU A 409 -19.79 22.40 -2.27
C LEU A 409 -18.53 21.85 -1.60
N VAL A 410 -18.62 21.53 -0.31
CA VAL A 410 -17.64 20.70 0.39
C VAL A 410 -18.25 19.34 0.73
N TYR A 411 -17.55 18.26 0.37
CA TYR A 411 -17.92 16.87 0.64
C TYR A 411 -17.14 16.35 1.84
N VAL A 412 -17.87 15.96 2.88
CA VAL A 412 -17.32 15.67 4.19
C VAL A 412 -17.71 14.25 4.61
N PRO A 413 -16.75 13.36 4.86
CA PRO A 413 -17.00 12.03 5.38
C PRO A 413 -17.30 12.09 6.88
N VAL A 414 -18.22 11.25 7.34
CA VAL A 414 -18.53 11.09 8.77
C VAL A 414 -18.25 9.64 9.20
N SER A 415 -17.38 9.50 10.20
CA SER A 415 -16.90 8.24 10.76
C SER A 415 -17.62 7.76 12.03
N ASP A 416 -18.67 8.47 12.43
CA ASP A 416 -19.39 8.22 13.68
C ASP A 416 -19.99 6.81 13.77
N LYS A 417 -20.12 6.33 14.99
CA LYS A 417 -20.82 5.07 15.28
C LYS A 417 -22.21 5.37 15.82
N THR A 418 -23.23 4.98 15.08
CA THR A 418 -24.62 5.06 15.52
C THR A 418 -25.03 3.83 16.33
N GLY A 419 -25.89 4.09 17.31
CA GLY A 419 -26.27 3.17 18.38
C GLY A 419 -26.25 3.89 19.74
N PRO A 420 -26.84 3.31 20.79
CA PRO A 420 -26.93 3.93 22.13
C PRO A 420 -25.59 3.97 22.90
N LYS A 421 -24.46 3.88 22.19
CA LYS A 421 -23.08 3.74 22.68
C LYS A 421 -22.11 4.33 21.66
N ALA A 422 -22.08 5.66 21.54
CA ALA A 422 -21.02 6.35 20.81
C ALA A 422 -19.67 6.05 21.50
N GLU A 423 -18.57 5.96 20.74
CA GLU A 423 -17.27 5.59 21.32
C GLU A 423 -16.45 6.81 21.71
N ARG A 424 -16.13 6.95 23.01
CA ARG A 424 -14.99 7.76 23.45
C ARG A 424 -13.69 7.04 23.10
N VAL A 425 -12.58 7.78 23.01
CA VAL A 425 -11.20 7.27 22.87
C VAL A 425 -10.93 6.03 23.71
N PHE A 426 -11.46 6.06 24.92
CA PHE A 426 -11.17 5.08 25.95
C PHE A 426 -12.15 3.90 25.99
N ASP A 427 -13.32 4.01 25.35
CA ASP A 427 -14.23 2.88 25.15
C ASP A 427 -13.58 1.82 24.23
N PHE A 428 -12.77 2.27 23.27
CA PHE A 428 -11.93 1.42 22.43
C PHE A 428 -10.84 0.69 23.23
N LEU A 429 -10.13 1.41 24.11
CA LEU A 429 -9.03 0.86 24.93
C LEU A 429 -9.49 -0.14 25.99
N ALA A 430 -10.69 0.06 26.54
CA ALA A 430 -11.27 -0.84 27.53
C ALA A 430 -12.10 -1.98 26.92
N GLY A 431 -12.48 -1.88 25.65
CA GLY A 431 -13.43 -2.80 25.00
C GLY A 431 -14.85 -2.74 25.57
N THR A 432 -15.16 -1.69 26.36
CA THR A 432 -16.40 -1.58 27.16
C THR A 432 -17.17 -0.31 26.81
N GLY A 433 -17.60 -0.17 25.56
CA GLY A 433 -18.44 0.94 25.07
C GLY A 433 -19.58 1.28 26.03
N SER A 434 -19.43 2.38 26.77
CA SER A 434 -20.35 2.81 27.83
C SER A 434 -20.38 4.31 28.10
N GLY A 435 -19.52 5.12 27.44
CA GLY A 435 -19.67 6.57 27.43
C GLY A 435 -20.81 7.02 26.50
N GLU A 436 -21.88 7.61 27.03
CA GLU A 436 -22.87 8.28 26.18
C GLU A 436 -22.31 9.66 25.72
N LEU A 437 -22.09 9.81 24.41
CA LEU A 437 -22.45 11.04 23.72
C LEU A 437 -23.84 10.79 23.11
N GLN A 438 -24.85 11.51 23.57
CA GLN A 438 -26.19 11.35 23.01
C GLN A 438 -26.20 11.94 21.60
N ASN A 439 -26.58 11.11 20.62
CA ASN A 439 -26.90 11.55 19.27
C ASN A 439 -28.23 12.33 19.28
N SER A 440 -28.18 13.53 19.85
CA SER A 440 -29.30 14.46 20.00
C SER A 440 -29.60 15.23 18.70
N GLN A 441 -28.79 15.01 17.65
CA GLN A 441 -28.85 15.73 16.37
C GLN A 441 -29.23 14.85 15.17
N GLY A 442 -29.21 13.51 15.30
CA GLY A 442 -29.59 12.58 14.23
C GLY A 442 -28.49 12.28 13.22
N ALA A 443 -27.23 12.63 13.49
CA ALA A 443 -26.10 12.38 12.60
C ALA A 443 -25.88 10.87 12.35
N THR A 444 -25.45 10.50 11.15
CA THR A 444 -25.16 9.10 10.78
C THR A 444 -23.81 9.00 10.05
N PRO A 445 -23.10 7.86 10.12
CA PRO A 445 -21.90 7.67 9.30
C PRO A 445 -22.23 7.69 7.82
N GLY A 446 -21.32 8.23 7.01
CA GLY A 446 -21.46 8.26 5.56
C GLY A 446 -20.82 9.50 4.93
N MET A 447 -21.49 10.06 3.93
CA MET A 447 -21.02 11.22 3.17
C MET A 447 -22.03 12.36 3.25
N TYR A 448 -21.54 13.57 3.52
CA TYR A 448 -22.31 14.81 3.58
C TYR A 448 -21.82 15.78 2.51
N ALA A 449 -22.71 16.58 1.93
CA ALA A 449 -22.35 17.78 1.17
C ALA A 449 -22.88 19.02 1.89
N LEU A 450 -22.01 20.02 2.08
CA LEU A 450 -22.36 21.30 2.68
C LEU A 450 -22.09 22.43 1.67
N ASP A 451 -22.92 23.47 1.68
CA ASP A 451 -22.69 24.71 0.92
C ASP A 451 -21.55 25.52 1.56
N ILE A 452 -20.55 25.91 0.76
CA ILE A 452 -19.33 26.62 1.19
C ILE A 452 -19.63 28.04 1.72
N ASN A 453 -20.74 28.63 1.30
CA ASN A 453 -21.13 29.97 1.67
C ASN A 453 -21.69 30.05 3.09
N THR A 454 -22.48 29.05 3.49
CA THR A 454 -23.33 29.05 4.70
C THR A 454 -23.06 27.91 5.66
N GLY A 455 -22.40 26.84 5.22
CA GLY A 455 -22.23 25.59 5.96
C GLY A 455 -23.47 24.69 6.00
N ASN A 456 -24.59 25.08 5.37
CA ASN A 456 -25.82 24.28 5.39
C ASN A 456 -25.62 22.93 4.69
N ILE A 457 -26.14 21.85 5.29
CA ILE A 457 -26.18 20.53 4.66
C ILE A 457 -27.12 20.59 3.44
N VAL A 458 -26.57 20.23 2.27
CA VAL A 458 -27.29 20.15 0.99
C VAL A 458 -27.84 18.75 0.78
N TRP A 459 -27.04 17.72 1.08
CA TRP A 459 -27.47 16.32 1.12
C TRP A 459 -26.62 15.51 2.10
N GLU A 460 -27.16 14.37 2.55
CA GLU A 460 -26.45 13.33 3.31
C GLU A 460 -26.76 11.95 2.72
N ASN A 461 -25.80 11.02 2.77
CA ASN A 461 -26.02 9.60 2.45
C ASN A 461 -25.39 8.73 3.54
N SER A 462 -26.25 7.99 4.25
CA SER A 462 -25.85 7.12 5.35
C SER A 462 -25.33 5.76 4.87
N THR A 463 -24.17 5.34 5.39
CA THR A 463 -23.56 4.05 5.06
C THR A 463 -23.92 2.92 6.03
N GLU A 464 -24.68 3.16 7.11
CA GLU A 464 -24.98 2.18 8.19
C GLU A 464 -25.35 0.75 7.74
N PHE A 465 -26.07 0.64 6.62
CA PHE A 465 -26.57 -0.62 6.06
C PHE A 465 -25.46 -1.60 5.61
N TRP A 466 -24.21 -1.15 5.48
CA TRP A 466 -23.08 -1.93 4.94
C TRP A 466 -22.19 -2.58 6.03
N SER A 467 -22.76 -2.85 7.21
CA SER A 467 -22.03 -3.29 8.43
C SER A 467 -21.74 -4.79 8.53
N ALA A 468 -22.44 -5.65 7.79
CA ALA A 468 -22.39 -7.10 8.00
C ALA A 468 -21.52 -7.82 6.97
N ARG A 469 -20.39 -8.39 7.42
CA ARG A 469 -19.64 -9.45 6.73
C ARG A 469 -19.40 -10.61 7.69
N ASP A 470 -19.55 -11.85 7.21
CA ASP A 470 -19.53 -13.11 7.97
C ASP A 470 -18.73 -13.10 9.29
N GLY A 471 -19.44 -12.87 10.40
CA GLY A 471 -18.92 -12.96 11.77
C GLY A 471 -17.81 -11.97 12.15
N LYS A 472 -17.46 -11.00 11.30
CA LYS A 472 -16.38 -10.02 11.53
C LYS A 472 -16.97 -8.62 11.77
N ASN A 473 -16.45 -7.92 12.77
CA ASN A 473 -16.88 -6.56 13.16
C ASN A 473 -16.33 -5.48 12.20
N TYR A 474 -16.73 -5.51 10.93
CA TYR A 474 -16.50 -4.40 10.00
C TYR A 474 -17.39 -3.19 10.36
N LYS A 475 -16.91 -1.96 10.13
CA LYS A 475 -17.63 -0.72 10.43
C LYS A 475 -17.96 0.04 9.15
N PRO A 476 -19.23 0.36 8.88
CA PRO A 476 -19.65 0.95 7.62
C PRO A 476 -19.54 2.47 7.68
N VAL A 477 -18.33 2.96 7.94
CA VAL A 477 -18.07 4.37 8.19
C VAL A 477 -16.99 4.86 7.23
N ILE A 478 -17.04 6.14 6.84
CA ILE A 478 -16.08 6.75 5.92
C ILE A 478 -15.10 7.58 6.75
N SER A 479 -13.81 7.22 6.69
CA SER A 479 -12.75 7.80 7.54
C SER A 479 -11.72 8.56 6.71
N GLY A 480 -11.25 7.95 5.62
CA GLY A 480 -10.37 8.60 4.65
C GLY A 480 -11.05 9.75 3.93
N ASN A 481 -10.24 10.71 3.44
CA ASN A 481 -10.74 11.80 2.62
C ASN A 481 -11.49 11.27 1.39
N PRO A 482 -12.54 11.96 0.92
CA PRO A 482 -13.04 11.76 -0.43
C PRO A 482 -12.05 12.32 -1.47
N VAL A 483 -12.26 11.93 -2.73
CA VAL A 483 -11.74 12.65 -3.91
C VAL A 483 -12.90 12.93 -4.85
N VAL A 484 -13.00 14.17 -5.30
CA VAL A 484 -14.08 14.62 -6.19
C VAL A 484 -13.55 14.83 -7.60
N ILE A 485 -14.38 14.48 -8.58
CA ILE A 485 -14.26 14.83 -9.99
C ILE A 485 -15.57 15.49 -10.43
N ASP A 486 -15.65 16.01 -11.65
CA ASP A 486 -16.88 16.63 -12.14
C ASP A 486 -18.09 15.67 -12.06
N GLY A 487 -19.01 15.99 -11.13
CA GLY A 487 -20.24 15.24 -10.89
C GLY A 487 -20.13 13.97 -10.05
N VAL A 488 -18.94 13.58 -9.54
CA VAL A 488 -18.77 12.31 -8.78
C VAL A 488 -17.79 12.46 -7.61
N VAL A 489 -18.16 11.91 -6.45
CA VAL A 489 -17.33 11.87 -5.23
C VAL A 489 -16.96 10.42 -4.92
N PHE A 490 -15.67 10.09 -4.88
CA PHE A 490 -15.18 8.77 -4.49
C PHE A 490 -14.79 8.74 -3.02
N ALA A 491 -15.16 7.68 -2.29
CA ALA A 491 -14.69 7.45 -0.92
C ALA A 491 -14.63 5.95 -0.57
N GLY A 492 -13.76 5.60 0.37
CA GLY A 492 -13.62 4.24 0.90
C GLY A 492 -14.17 4.11 2.32
N THR A 493 -14.71 2.94 2.65
CA THR A 493 -15.25 2.64 3.98
C THR A 493 -14.32 1.74 4.79
N LEU A 494 -14.41 1.80 6.12
CA LEU A 494 -13.79 0.79 7.00
C LEU A 494 -14.40 -0.61 6.82
N SER A 495 -15.55 -0.76 6.13
CA SER A 495 -16.08 -2.05 5.69
C SER A 495 -15.38 -2.61 4.44
N GLY A 496 -14.39 -1.91 3.86
CA GLY A 496 -13.72 -2.34 2.63
C GLY A 496 -14.65 -2.32 1.41
N TYR A 497 -15.51 -1.31 1.35
CA TYR A 497 -16.20 -0.92 0.11
C TYR A 497 -15.62 0.39 -0.39
N LEU A 498 -15.29 0.43 -1.68
CA LEU A 498 -14.99 1.64 -2.42
C LEU A 498 -16.26 2.09 -3.15
N MET A 499 -16.65 3.35 -3.00
CA MET A 499 -17.94 3.88 -3.45
C MET A 499 -17.74 5.14 -4.30
N ALA A 500 -18.63 5.34 -5.27
CA ALA A 500 -18.79 6.57 -6.02
C ALA A 500 -20.20 7.14 -5.77
N PHE A 501 -20.26 8.35 -5.25
CA PHE A 501 -21.50 9.08 -4.98
C PHE A 501 -21.73 10.15 -6.06
N ASP A 502 -22.99 10.40 -6.38
CA ASP A 502 -23.44 11.51 -7.20
C ASP A 502 -23.20 12.83 -6.44
N ALA A 503 -22.39 13.72 -7.00
CA ALA A 503 -22.07 15.01 -6.38
C ALA A 503 -23.31 15.91 -6.15
N ASP A 504 -24.38 15.73 -6.93
CA ASP A 504 -25.56 16.61 -6.91
C ASP A 504 -26.58 16.21 -5.83
N ASN A 505 -26.59 14.93 -5.41
CA ASN A 505 -27.65 14.37 -4.53
C ASN A 505 -27.21 13.23 -3.60
N GLY A 506 -25.93 12.83 -3.63
CA GLY A 506 -25.39 11.79 -2.78
C GLY A 506 -25.79 10.36 -3.12
N SER A 507 -26.55 10.08 -4.19
CA SER A 507 -26.91 8.69 -4.56
C SER A 507 -25.67 7.87 -5.00
N VAL A 508 -25.67 6.56 -4.72
CA VAL A 508 -24.52 5.70 -5.08
C VAL A 508 -24.58 5.32 -6.56
N LEU A 509 -23.58 5.74 -7.32
CA LEU A 509 -23.45 5.50 -8.77
C LEU A 509 -22.67 4.22 -9.09
N TRP A 510 -21.70 3.87 -8.25
CA TRP A 510 -20.86 2.68 -8.36
C TRP A 510 -20.37 2.24 -6.99
N LEU A 511 -20.21 0.94 -6.79
CA LEU A 511 -19.74 0.33 -5.55
C LEU A 511 -18.92 -0.90 -5.90
N GLN A 512 -17.78 -1.05 -5.23
CA GLN A 512 -16.89 -2.19 -5.35
C GLN A 512 -16.55 -2.75 -3.97
N ASP A 513 -16.71 -4.06 -3.82
CA ASP A 513 -16.16 -4.79 -2.68
C ASP A 513 -14.65 -4.94 -2.88
N THR A 514 -13.85 -4.36 -1.98
CA THR A 514 -12.38 -4.43 -2.05
C THR A 514 -11.80 -5.55 -1.20
N VAL A 515 -12.61 -6.30 -0.43
CA VAL A 515 -12.18 -7.34 0.51
C VAL A 515 -12.17 -8.70 -0.18
N PHE A 516 -11.14 -8.94 -0.98
CA PHE A 516 -10.88 -10.22 -1.64
C PHE A 516 -9.39 -10.58 -1.59
N ASP A 517 -9.11 -11.87 -1.80
CA ASP A 517 -7.75 -12.38 -1.94
C ASP A 517 -7.32 -12.36 -3.41
N ARG A 518 -6.13 -11.81 -3.70
CA ARG A 518 -5.55 -11.81 -5.06
C ARG A 518 -4.03 -11.71 -5.00
N MET A 519 -3.36 -12.36 -5.94
CA MET A 519 -1.91 -12.19 -6.13
C MET A 519 -1.63 -10.79 -6.66
N GLY A 520 -0.69 -10.07 -6.03
CA GLY A 520 -0.19 -8.79 -6.53
C GLY A 520 0.67 -8.98 -7.79
N THR A 521 0.81 -7.92 -8.60
CA THR A 521 1.74 -7.82 -9.73
C THR A 521 3.19 -8.07 -9.34
N ASN A 522 3.53 -7.86 -8.07
CA ASN A 522 4.82 -8.17 -7.46
C ASN A 522 4.95 -9.61 -6.92
N GLY A 523 3.97 -10.49 -7.17
CA GLY A 523 4.01 -11.88 -6.71
C GLY A 523 3.74 -12.09 -5.22
N VAL A 524 3.28 -11.07 -4.48
CA VAL A 524 2.91 -11.17 -3.07
C VAL A 524 1.41 -11.47 -2.93
N GLN A 525 1.02 -12.36 -2.01
CA GLN A 525 -0.39 -12.58 -1.70
C GLN A 525 -0.98 -11.31 -1.07
N GLY A 526 -2.01 -10.75 -1.70
CA GLY A 526 -2.79 -9.65 -1.17
C GLY A 526 -4.11 -10.14 -0.58
N ASN A 527 -4.51 -9.53 0.53
CA ASN A 527 -5.87 -9.54 1.04
C ASN A 527 -6.33 -8.08 1.17
N GLY A 528 -7.54 -7.77 0.72
CA GLY A 528 -8.14 -6.46 0.94
C GLY A 528 -8.78 -6.32 2.32
N GLY A 529 -8.95 -5.09 2.81
CA GLY A 529 -9.46 -4.79 4.15
C GLY A 529 -9.99 -3.36 4.26
N ALA A 530 -9.88 -2.77 5.46
CA ALA A 530 -10.35 -1.41 5.73
C ALA A 530 -9.72 -0.35 4.81
N ILE A 531 -10.52 0.57 4.28
CA ILE A 531 -10.02 1.77 3.59
C ILE A 531 -10.15 2.94 4.57
N ASP A 532 -9.02 3.33 5.17
CA ASP A 532 -8.93 4.39 6.19
C ASP A 532 -8.05 5.56 5.70
N ALA A 533 -6.83 5.72 6.21
CA ALA A 533 -5.89 6.80 5.84
C ALA A 533 -5.41 6.76 4.37
N ASN A 534 -5.83 5.77 3.59
CA ASN A 534 -5.49 5.61 2.19
C ASN A 534 -6.71 5.92 1.32
N TRP A 535 -7.00 7.21 1.14
CA TRP A 535 -8.14 7.63 0.31
C TRP A 535 -7.97 7.25 -1.17
N PRO A 536 -9.09 7.09 -1.90
CA PRO A 536 -9.03 6.89 -3.34
C PRO A 536 -8.34 8.05 -4.06
N ILE A 537 -7.64 7.76 -5.16
CA ILE A 537 -7.02 8.76 -6.03
C ILE A 537 -7.43 8.49 -7.48
N VAL A 538 -7.97 9.51 -8.15
CA VAL A 538 -8.25 9.48 -9.60
C VAL A 538 -7.07 10.08 -10.36
N ALA A 539 -6.68 9.45 -11.46
CA ALA A 539 -5.70 9.99 -12.41
C ALA A 539 -6.00 9.49 -13.84
N GLY A 540 -6.43 10.39 -14.73
CA GLY A 540 -6.76 10.02 -16.11
C GLY A 540 -7.97 9.09 -16.17
N ASN A 541 -7.81 7.91 -16.76
CA ASN A 541 -8.83 6.85 -16.86
C ASN A 541 -8.83 5.87 -15.67
N MET A 542 -7.99 6.11 -14.65
CA MET A 542 -7.76 5.18 -13.54
C MET A 542 -8.16 5.74 -12.17
N LEU A 543 -8.56 4.82 -11.30
CA LEU A 543 -8.89 5.03 -9.89
C LEU A 543 -8.07 4.06 -9.04
N PHE A 544 -7.37 4.55 -8.02
CA PHE A 544 -6.52 3.75 -7.13
C PHE A 544 -7.04 3.82 -5.70
N THR A 545 -6.96 2.73 -4.93
CA THR A 545 -7.16 2.75 -3.47
C THR A 545 -6.33 1.67 -2.80
N ASP A 546 -5.81 1.93 -1.60
CA ASP A 546 -5.17 0.92 -0.77
C ASP A 546 -6.22 0.28 0.16
N SER A 547 -6.47 -1.00 -0.04
CA SER A 547 -7.44 -1.82 0.66
C SER A 547 -6.73 -2.57 1.80
N GLY A 548 -6.84 -2.05 3.02
CA GLY A 548 -6.18 -2.58 4.20
C GLY A 548 -5.59 -1.50 5.10
N TYR A 549 -5.89 -1.57 6.40
CA TYR A 549 -5.36 -0.62 7.39
C TYR A 549 -5.19 -1.26 8.78
N ARG A 550 -4.43 -0.58 9.66
CA ARG A 550 -4.01 -1.10 10.97
C ARG A 550 -5.07 -0.99 12.08
N ALA A 551 -6.06 -0.10 11.95
CA ALA A 551 -7.01 0.18 13.02
C ALA A 551 -8.15 -0.85 13.15
N GLY A 552 -8.52 -1.18 14.39
CA GLY A 552 -9.36 -2.32 14.77
C GLY A 552 -10.87 -2.20 14.49
N ALA A 553 -11.25 -1.73 13.31
CA ALA A 553 -12.65 -1.53 12.89
C ALA A 553 -13.01 -2.15 11.53
N GLY A 554 -12.08 -2.74 10.79
CA GLY A 554 -12.34 -3.05 9.37
C GLY A 554 -11.50 -4.14 8.71
N GLY A 555 -10.85 -5.01 9.48
CA GLY A 555 -9.97 -6.05 8.93
C GLY A 555 -8.62 -5.51 8.45
N GLN A 556 -7.57 -6.26 8.75
CA GLN A 556 -6.24 -6.02 8.19
C GLN A 556 -6.25 -6.34 6.68
N GLY A 557 -5.33 -5.74 5.94
CA GLY A 557 -5.17 -5.96 4.51
C GLY A 557 -3.90 -5.30 4.00
N ASN A 558 -3.48 -5.71 2.82
CA ASN A 558 -2.19 -5.33 2.24
C ASN A 558 -2.26 -5.10 0.72
N MET A 559 -3.39 -4.67 0.15
CA MET A 559 -3.56 -4.63 -1.30
C MET A 559 -3.89 -3.24 -1.86
N LEU A 560 -2.97 -2.67 -2.65
CA LEU A 560 -3.26 -1.57 -3.56
C LEU A 560 -4.06 -2.09 -4.75
N GLN A 561 -5.21 -1.49 -5.02
CA GLN A 561 -6.12 -1.88 -6.09
C GLN A 561 -6.24 -0.74 -7.11
N ALA A 562 -6.13 -1.08 -8.39
CA ALA A 562 -6.22 -0.15 -9.50
C ALA A 562 -7.39 -0.52 -10.41
N TYR A 563 -8.31 0.42 -10.62
CA TYR A 563 -9.47 0.29 -11.50
C TYR A 563 -9.30 1.16 -12.74
N ARG A 564 -9.90 0.73 -13.85
CA ARG A 564 -9.90 1.44 -15.13
C ARG A 564 -11.28 1.32 -15.77
N LEU A 565 -11.66 2.27 -16.61
CA LEU A 565 -12.88 2.14 -17.43
C LEU A 565 -12.77 0.95 -18.38
N SER A 566 -13.77 0.06 -18.36
CA SER A 566 -13.83 -1.11 -19.24
C SER A 566 -13.96 -0.70 -20.71
N GLY A 567 -13.30 -1.45 -21.59
CA GLY A 567 -13.20 -1.12 -23.01
C GLY A 567 -12.29 0.07 -23.36
N ALA A 568 -11.66 0.74 -22.38
CA ALA A 568 -10.49 1.56 -22.66
C ALA A 568 -9.39 0.65 -23.21
N PRO A 569 -8.68 1.04 -24.30
CA PRO A 569 -7.58 0.24 -24.80
C PRO A 569 -6.54 0.10 -23.70
N SER A 570 -6.15 -1.13 -23.38
CA SER A 570 -4.83 -1.35 -22.80
C SER A 570 -3.81 -0.80 -23.79
N GLU A 571 -2.87 0.03 -23.33
CA GLU A 571 -1.64 0.23 -24.08
C GLU A 571 -1.07 -1.15 -24.43
N PRO A 572 -0.65 -1.39 -25.69
CA PRO A 572 -0.20 -2.71 -26.09
C PRO A 572 0.98 -3.13 -25.22
N ASP A 573 0.99 -4.37 -24.74
CA ASP A 573 2.17 -4.94 -24.06
C ASP A 573 3.42 -4.65 -24.91
N THR A 574 4.46 -4.08 -24.30
CA THR A 574 5.73 -3.84 -25.02
C THR A 574 6.83 -4.70 -24.44
N TYR A 575 7.60 -5.32 -25.33
CA TYR A 575 8.74 -6.14 -24.96
C TYR A 575 10.02 -5.62 -25.61
N THR A 576 11.14 -5.80 -24.92
CA THR A 576 12.46 -5.38 -25.39
C THR A 576 13.19 -6.55 -26.04
N VAL A 577 13.67 -6.33 -27.26
CA VAL A 577 14.57 -7.20 -27.99
C VAL A 577 15.99 -6.63 -27.84
N THR A 578 16.77 -7.24 -26.95
CA THR A 578 18.17 -6.91 -26.68
C THR A 578 19.06 -7.68 -27.65
N THR A 579 19.96 -6.98 -28.35
CA THR A 579 20.83 -7.59 -29.36
C THR A 579 22.30 -7.50 -28.98
N GLY A 580 23.02 -8.63 -29.03
CA GLY A 580 24.46 -8.72 -28.78
C GLY A 580 25.26 -9.21 -29.99
N THR A 581 26.59 -9.17 -29.88
CA THR A 581 27.53 -9.72 -30.88
C THR A 581 28.66 -10.51 -30.21
N SER A 582 28.99 -11.68 -30.76
CA SER A 582 30.20 -12.45 -30.46
C SER A 582 31.03 -12.59 -31.73
N GLY A 583 32.31 -12.23 -31.69
CA GLY A 583 33.11 -11.98 -32.90
C GLY A 583 32.93 -10.55 -33.44
N SER A 584 33.32 -10.30 -34.70
CA SER A 584 33.31 -8.94 -35.27
C SER A 584 32.20 -8.73 -36.32
N GLY A 585 31.27 -7.83 -36.01
CA GLY A 585 30.14 -7.44 -36.86
C GLY A 585 29.20 -6.50 -36.13
N SER A 586 28.00 -6.28 -36.69
CA SER A 586 26.94 -5.47 -36.10
C SER A 586 25.57 -6.14 -36.25
N VAL A 587 24.63 -5.77 -35.37
CA VAL A 587 23.24 -6.20 -35.43
C VAL A 587 22.32 -4.98 -35.52
N THR A 588 21.26 -5.11 -36.31
CA THR A 588 20.16 -4.13 -36.38
C THR A 588 18.82 -4.84 -36.15
N GLY A 589 17.82 -4.10 -35.65
CA GLY A 589 16.51 -4.65 -35.27
C GLY A 589 16.30 -4.88 -33.76
N GLY A 590 17.27 -4.54 -32.91
CA GLY A 590 17.04 -4.44 -31.47
C GLY A 590 16.24 -3.18 -31.11
N GLY A 591 15.49 -3.22 -30.01
CA GLY A 591 14.61 -2.12 -29.57
C GLY A 591 13.44 -2.58 -28.71
N THR A 592 12.51 -1.68 -28.43
CA THR A 592 11.24 -2.00 -27.75
C THR A 592 10.10 -2.03 -28.76
N TYR A 593 9.27 -3.07 -28.71
CA TYR A 593 8.22 -3.33 -29.69
C TYR A 593 6.92 -3.77 -29.01
N THR A 594 5.80 -3.43 -29.63
CA THR A 594 4.47 -3.94 -29.26
C THR A 594 4.38 -5.46 -29.41
N ALA A 595 3.67 -6.13 -28.51
CA ALA A 595 3.37 -7.56 -28.57
C ALA A 595 2.77 -7.97 -29.92
N GLY A 596 3.23 -9.10 -30.46
CA GLY A 596 2.87 -9.56 -31.80
C GLY A 596 3.57 -8.82 -32.95
N SER A 597 4.44 -7.84 -32.68
CA SER A 597 5.23 -7.18 -33.74
C SER A 597 6.13 -8.20 -34.46
N ASN A 598 6.04 -8.23 -35.79
CA ASN A 598 6.95 -9.02 -36.62
C ASN A 598 8.12 -8.15 -37.07
N ILE A 599 9.34 -8.49 -36.63
CA ILE A 599 10.56 -7.73 -36.92
C ILE A 599 11.64 -8.65 -37.49
N ASN A 600 12.67 -8.05 -38.10
CA ASN A 600 13.83 -8.77 -38.63
C ASN A 600 15.11 -8.33 -37.91
N LEU A 601 15.76 -9.25 -37.21
CA LEU A 601 17.13 -9.05 -36.73
C LEU A 601 18.10 -9.31 -37.89
N SER A 602 18.95 -8.34 -38.20
CA SER A 602 19.90 -8.45 -39.32
C SER A 602 21.33 -8.32 -38.82
N ALA A 603 22.13 -9.37 -39.01
CA ALA A 603 23.55 -9.40 -38.68
C ALA A 603 24.39 -9.02 -39.91
N THR A 604 25.32 -8.09 -39.76
CA THR A 604 26.29 -7.70 -40.80
C THR A 604 27.70 -7.97 -40.29
N ALA A 605 28.44 -8.85 -40.96
CA ALA A 605 29.78 -9.21 -40.54
C ALA A 605 30.81 -8.13 -40.90
N ALA A 606 31.87 -8.00 -40.10
CA ALA A 606 33.01 -7.15 -40.43
C ALA A 606 33.90 -7.81 -41.50
N SER A 607 34.81 -7.04 -42.12
CA SER A 607 35.74 -7.57 -43.12
C SER A 607 36.59 -8.72 -42.57
N GLY A 608 36.58 -9.87 -43.25
CA GLY A 608 37.29 -11.09 -42.83
C GLY A 608 36.55 -11.93 -41.78
N TRP A 609 35.25 -11.68 -41.60
CA TRP A 609 34.36 -12.47 -40.77
C TRP A 609 33.11 -12.85 -41.56
N SER A 610 32.56 -14.02 -41.26
CA SER A 610 31.26 -14.49 -41.73
C SER A 610 30.29 -14.63 -40.56
N PHE A 611 29.01 -14.35 -40.80
CA PHE A 611 27.96 -14.68 -39.84
C PHE A 611 27.80 -16.21 -39.76
N SER A 612 27.80 -16.74 -38.53
CA SER A 612 27.64 -18.17 -38.25
C SER A 612 26.19 -18.49 -37.89
N ASN A 613 25.70 -17.92 -36.79
CA ASN A 613 24.36 -18.19 -36.25
C ASN A 613 23.97 -17.17 -35.17
N TRP A 614 22.70 -17.13 -34.83
CA TRP A 614 22.17 -16.49 -33.63
C TRP A 614 22.21 -17.47 -32.44
N THR A 615 22.38 -16.92 -31.24
CA THR A 615 22.30 -17.61 -29.94
C THR A 615 21.59 -16.75 -28.90
N GLY A 616 21.33 -17.30 -27.71
CA GLY A 616 20.52 -16.68 -26.66
C GLY A 616 19.13 -17.31 -26.65
N ASP A 617 18.09 -16.51 -26.46
CA ASP A 617 16.70 -16.98 -26.39
C ASP A 617 16.20 -17.55 -27.74
N ILE A 618 16.88 -17.22 -28.84
CA ILE A 618 16.63 -17.78 -30.17
C ILE A 618 17.94 -18.28 -30.77
N SER A 619 17.94 -19.56 -31.16
CA SER A 619 19.05 -20.20 -31.89
C SER A 619 18.63 -20.48 -33.33
N SER A 620 19.32 -19.86 -34.31
CA SER A 620 18.98 -19.96 -35.73
C SER A 620 20.17 -19.60 -36.62
N THR A 621 20.26 -20.18 -37.82
CA THR A 621 21.25 -19.79 -38.85
C THR A 621 20.69 -18.81 -39.89
N SER A 622 19.40 -18.46 -39.82
CA SER A 622 18.76 -17.54 -40.77
C SER A 622 19.19 -16.09 -40.53
N ASN A 623 19.60 -15.38 -41.58
CA ASN A 623 19.93 -13.96 -41.54
C ASN A 623 19.43 -13.27 -42.83
N PRO A 624 18.52 -12.28 -42.76
CA PRO A 624 17.85 -11.78 -41.57
C PRO A 624 17.02 -12.85 -40.84
N LEU A 625 16.90 -12.71 -39.52
CA LEU A 625 16.11 -13.57 -38.64
C LEU A 625 14.74 -12.91 -38.38
N PRO A 626 13.63 -13.43 -38.94
CA PRO A 626 12.30 -12.97 -38.60
C PRO A 626 11.90 -13.46 -37.20
N ILE A 627 11.38 -12.57 -36.36
CA ILE A 627 10.85 -12.90 -35.04
C ILE A 627 9.51 -12.20 -34.79
N THR A 628 8.61 -12.87 -34.08
CA THR A 628 7.40 -12.27 -33.49
C THR A 628 7.69 -11.95 -32.04
N VAL A 629 7.56 -10.68 -31.66
CA VAL A 629 7.93 -10.20 -30.33
C VAL A 629 6.75 -10.43 -29.36
N ASN A 630 6.79 -11.51 -28.59
CA ASN A 630 5.76 -11.89 -27.60
C ASN A 630 6.30 -12.04 -26.16
N SER A 631 7.58 -11.74 -25.96
CA SER A 631 8.25 -11.68 -24.66
C SER A 631 9.48 -10.79 -24.81
N ASN A 632 10.13 -10.45 -23.68
CA ASN A 632 11.50 -9.92 -23.75
C ASN A 632 12.40 -11.00 -24.36
N LEU A 633 13.38 -10.57 -25.17
CA LEU A 633 14.29 -11.46 -25.89
C LEU A 633 15.72 -10.92 -25.84
N SER A 634 16.70 -11.80 -25.64
CA SER A 634 18.13 -11.55 -25.71
C SER A 634 18.74 -12.43 -26.79
N VAL A 635 19.16 -11.82 -27.91
CA VAL A 635 19.63 -12.55 -29.10
C VAL A 635 21.01 -12.02 -29.53
N THR A 636 21.98 -12.91 -29.64
CA THR A 636 23.38 -12.59 -29.98
C THR A 636 23.74 -13.12 -31.36
N ALA A 637 24.26 -12.26 -32.25
CA ALA A 637 24.87 -12.71 -33.49
C ALA A 637 26.28 -13.24 -33.24
N VAL A 638 26.56 -14.48 -33.65
CA VAL A 638 27.89 -15.08 -33.62
C VAL A 638 28.51 -14.96 -35.01
N PHE A 639 29.70 -14.36 -35.08
CA PHE A 639 30.53 -14.26 -36.26
C PHE A 639 31.77 -15.15 -36.10
N ALA A 640 32.13 -15.87 -37.16
CA ALA A 640 33.38 -16.63 -37.24
C ALA A 640 34.36 -15.90 -38.15
N GLN A 641 35.65 -15.91 -37.81
CA GLN A 641 36.69 -15.32 -38.66
C GLN A 641 36.92 -16.23 -39.87
N ASP A 642 36.98 -15.66 -41.07
CA ASP A 642 37.16 -16.42 -42.31
C ASP A 642 38.56 -17.05 -42.35
N SER A 643 38.62 -18.39 -42.38
CA SER A 643 39.89 -19.12 -42.30
C SER A 643 40.55 -19.29 -43.68
N THR A 644 41.80 -18.85 -43.80
CA THR A 644 42.62 -19.09 -44.98
C THR A 644 43.16 -20.53 -45.00
N GLY A 645 42.30 -21.49 -45.33
CA GLY A 645 42.64 -22.82 -45.87
C GLY A 645 43.27 -23.86 -44.93
N GLY A 646 42.60 -25.01 -44.78
CA GLY A 646 43.16 -26.22 -44.17
C GLY A 646 42.10 -27.31 -43.94
N SER A 647 42.32 -28.52 -44.47
CA SER A 647 41.27 -29.56 -44.63
C SER A 647 41.35 -30.73 -43.63
N SER A 648 40.20 -31.39 -43.41
CA SER A 648 40.02 -32.76 -42.86
C SER A 648 40.30 -32.95 -41.35
N SER A 649 39.79 -33.97 -40.63
CA SER A 649 39.03 -35.19 -41.02
C SER A 649 38.08 -35.68 -39.91
N SER A 650 37.20 -36.63 -40.25
CA SER A 650 36.22 -37.30 -39.38
C SER A 650 36.78 -38.43 -38.50
N SER A 651 36.13 -38.74 -37.37
CA SER A 651 36.16 -40.09 -36.75
C SER A 651 34.87 -40.42 -35.99
N SER A 652 34.59 -41.72 -35.81
CA SER A 652 33.31 -42.24 -35.30
C SER A 652 33.47 -43.57 -34.57
N GLY A 653 32.65 -43.82 -33.54
CA GLY A 653 32.24 -45.18 -33.12
C GLY A 653 32.62 -45.60 -31.69
N GLY A 654 31.70 -46.30 -31.01
CA GLY A 654 31.97 -47.00 -29.74
C GLY A 654 30.72 -47.41 -28.94
N SER A 655 30.44 -48.72 -28.89
CA SER A 655 29.31 -49.33 -28.16
C SER A 655 29.83 -50.54 -27.32
N SER A 656 29.11 -51.22 -26.43
CA SER A 656 27.66 -51.30 -26.10
C SER A 656 27.48 -51.98 -24.71
N SER A 657 26.23 -52.11 -24.25
CA SER A 657 25.70 -53.14 -23.31
C SER A 657 26.01 -52.97 -21.80
N GLY A 658 25.13 -53.34 -20.86
CA GLY A 658 23.74 -53.83 -20.97
C GLY A 658 23.32 -54.69 -19.76
N GLY A 659 22.22 -54.37 -19.07
CA GLY A 659 21.77 -55.16 -17.91
C GLY A 659 20.60 -54.62 -17.08
N GLY A 660 19.36 -54.84 -17.51
CA GLY A 660 18.22 -55.16 -16.63
C GLY A 660 17.73 -54.14 -15.58
N SER A 661 17.27 -52.97 -16.00
CA SER A 661 16.12 -52.27 -15.39
C SER A 661 15.54 -51.30 -16.44
N GLY A 662 14.31 -50.80 -16.25
CA GLY A 662 13.76 -49.73 -17.09
C GLY A 662 14.66 -48.49 -17.00
N THR A 663 14.76 -47.71 -18.08
CA THR A 663 15.43 -46.40 -18.02
C THR A 663 14.43 -45.38 -17.52
N ASN A 664 14.72 -44.70 -16.40
CA ASN A 664 13.85 -43.63 -15.90
C ASN A 664 13.86 -42.46 -16.89
N LEU A 665 12.75 -42.28 -17.60
CA LEU A 665 12.58 -41.25 -18.63
C LEU A 665 12.45 -39.84 -18.05
N ALA A 666 12.14 -39.73 -16.75
CA ALA A 666 12.03 -38.46 -16.04
C ALA A 666 13.32 -38.01 -15.35
N LEU A 667 14.39 -38.81 -15.35
CA LEU A 667 15.63 -38.46 -14.65
C LEU A 667 16.25 -37.16 -15.21
N ASN A 668 16.40 -36.15 -14.35
CA ASN A 668 16.76 -34.75 -14.65
C ASN A 668 15.81 -34.03 -15.63
N ALA A 669 14.55 -34.46 -15.73
CA ALA A 669 13.52 -33.74 -16.48
C ALA A 669 13.21 -32.38 -15.85
N ALA A 670 12.67 -31.45 -16.65
CA ALA A 670 12.25 -30.15 -16.12
C ALA A 670 10.91 -30.31 -15.39
N VAL A 671 10.84 -29.83 -14.14
CA VAL A 671 9.65 -29.94 -13.29
C VAL A 671 9.08 -28.56 -12.96
N THR A 672 7.78 -28.39 -13.16
CA THR A 672 7.00 -27.22 -12.76
C THR A 672 5.95 -27.64 -11.74
N VAL A 673 5.68 -26.84 -10.72
CA VAL A 673 4.76 -27.18 -9.62
C VAL A 673 3.78 -26.05 -9.32
N SER A 674 2.67 -26.38 -8.65
CA SER A 674 1.68 -25.40 -8.20
C SER A 674 2.15 -24.53 -7.03
N SER A 675 3.06 -25.04 -6.21
CA SER A 675 3.66 -24.34 -5.05
C SER A 675 4.94 -25.04 -4.60
N GLN A 676 5.76 -24.38 -3.77
CA GLN A 676 6.91 -24.99 -3.11
C GLN A 676 7.19 -24.32 -1.76
N GLU A 677 7.68 -25.10 -0.79
CA GLU A 677 8.29 -24.61 0.45
C GLU A 677 9.79 -24.27 0.24
N PRO A 678 10.36 -23.26 0.91
CA PRO A 678 11.71 -22.77 0.64
C PRO A 678 12.86 -23.79 0.80
N CYS A 679 12.62 -24.92 1.48
CA CYS A 679 13.61 -25.98 1.68
C CYS A 679 13.81 -26.91 0.46
N CYS A 680 12.83 -26.95 -0.45
CA CYS A 680 12.47 -28.19 -1.10
C CYS A 680 12.04 -27.94 -2.56
N ALA A 681 13.03 -27.88 -3.45
CA ALA A 681 12.87 -27.42 -4.83
C ALA A 681 12.14 -28.43 -5.75
N PRO A 682 11.54 -27.99 -6.88
CA PRO A 682 10.78 -28.89 -7.77
C PRO A 682 11.66 -29.88 -8.54
N SER A 683 12.92 -29.50 -8.82
CA SER A 683 13.92 -30.37 -9.46
C SER A 683 14.18 -31.66 -8.68
N ASN A 684 13.98 -31.60 -7.36
CA ASN A 684 14.13 -32.71 -6.42
C ASN A 684 13.07 -33.81 -6.60
N ILE A 685 12.08 -33.62 -7.48
CA ILE A 685 11.15 -34.69 -7.86
C ILE A 685 11.81 -35.67 -8.83
N THR A 686 12.91 -35.28 -9.48
CA THR A 686 13.49 -36.02 -10.61
C THR A 686 15.03 -36.03 -10.62
N ASP A 687 15.67 -35.68 -9.51
CA ASP A 687 17.14 -35.59 -9.45
C ASP A 687 17.83 -36.95 -9.22
N GLY A 688 17.07 -37.98 -8.83
CA GLY A 688 17.58 -39.32 -8.51
C GLY A 688 18.11 -39.44 -7.07
N ASP A 689 17.92 -38.44 -6.20
CA ASP A 689 18.37 -38.44 -4.82
C ASP A 689 17.19 -38.45 -3.83
N THR A 690 16.82 -39.65 -3.40
CA THR A 690 15.76 -39.87 -2.39
C THR A 690 16.03 -39.25 -1.01
N GLY A 691 17.19 -38.60 -0.80
CA GLY A 691 17.49 -37.74 0.35
C GLY A 691 17.04 -36.28 0.19
N THR A 692 16.73 -35.83 -1.03
CA THR A 692 16.09 -34.54 -1.32
C THR A 692 14.57 -34.72 -1.45
N ARG A 693 13.84 -33.60 -1.58
CA ARG A 693 12.39 -33.63 -1.85
C ARG A 693 11.87 -32.31 -2.40
N TRP A 694 10.75 -32.36 -3.10
CA TRP A 694 9.83 -31.24 -3.22
C TRP A 694 8.79 -31.30 -2.11
N LEU A 695 8.41 -30.14 -1.57
CA LEU A 695 7.34 -30.00 -0.60
C LEU A 695 6.41 -28.86 -1.06
N SER A 696 5.13 -29.14 -1.24
CA SER A 696 4.12 -28.13 -1.55
C SER A 696 3.71 -27.32 -0.32
N TRP A 697 2.95 -26.24 -0.53
CA TRP A 697 2.20 -25.61 0.56
C TRP A 697 1.15 -26.53 1.17
N PHE A 698 0.72 -26.19 2.38
CA PHE A 698 -0.09 -27.06 3.25
C PHE A 698 -1.59 -26.90 2.94
N ILE A 699 -1.95 -26.99 1.66
CA ILE A 699 -3.30 -26.90 1.11
C ILE A 699 -3.53 -28.00 0.05
N ASP A 700 -4.79 -28.35 -0.18
CA ASP A 700 -5.18 -29.39 -1.15
C ASP A 700 -5.10 -28.89 -2.61
N ASN A 701 -5.43 -29.76 -3.58
CA ASN A 701 -5.44 -29.47 -5.02
C ASN A 701 -4.12 -28.90 -5.61
N GLN A 702 -2.98 -29.41 -5.16
CA GLN A 702 -1.67 -29.08 -5.72
C GLN A 702 -1.36 -29.91 -6.96
N TRP A 703 -0.31 -29.59 -7.70
CA TRP A 703 0.15 -30.40 -8.82
C TRP A 703 1.66 -30.26 -9.09
N ALA A 704 2.22 -31.28 -9.75
CA ALA A 704 3.56 -31.27 -10.32
C ALA A 704 3.48 -31.72 -11.79
N VAL A 705 4.16 -31.02 -12.69
CA VAL A 705 4.28 -31.31 -14.12
C VAL A 705 5.73 -31.62 -14.46
N ILE A 706 5.97 -32.78 -15.05
CA ILE A 706 7.27 -33.24 -15.55
C ILE A 706 7.26 -33.11 -17.08
N ASP A 707 8.25 -32.41 -17.63
CA ASP A 707 8.48 -32.29 -19.08
C ASP A 707 9.64 -33.21 -19.51
N LEU A 708 9.31 -34.27 -20.26
CA LEU A 708 10.27 -35.26 -20.79
C LEU A 708 11.10 -34.73 -21.98
N GLY A 709 10.97 -33.43 -22.31
CA GLY A 709 11.67 -32.72 -23.39
C GLY A 709 11.17 -33.04 -24.80
N SER A 710 10.63 -34.24 -25.01
CA SER A 710 10.02 -34.70 -26.26
C SER A 710 8.92 -35.73 -25.97
N VAL A 711 8.12 -36.08 -26.98
CA VAL A 711 7.09 -37.12 -26.83
C VAL A 711 7.76 -38.47 -26.62
N GLN A 712 7.56 -39.06 -25.45
CA GLN A 712 8.01 -40.41 -25.09
C GLN A 712 6.82 -41.36 -25.00
N THR A 713 7.08 -42.67 -25.07
CA THR A 713 6.04 -43.70 -24.85
C THR A 713 6.31 -44.42 -23.54
N PHE A 714 5.33 -44.42 -22.64
CA PHE A 714 5.46 -44.95 -21.28
C PHE A 714 4.16 -45.58 -20.76
N SER A 715 4.28 -46.46 -19.76
CA SER A 715 3.16 -47.20 -19.17
C SER A 715 3.16 -47.25 -17.63
N GLN A 716 4.22 -46.74 -16.99
CA GLN A 716 4.39 -46.76 -15.54
C GLN A 716 4.95 -45.43 -15.03
N VAL A 717 4.46 -45.01 -13.86
CA VAL A 717 5.04 -43.94 -13.04
C VAL A 717 5.20 -44.47 -11.61
N ASN A 718 6.40 -44.36 -11.05
CA ASN A 718 6.66 -44.64 -9.63
C ASN A 718 6.76 -43.32 -8.89
N LEU A 719 6.18 -43.24 -7.68
CA LEU A 719 6.26 -42.07 -6.82
C LEU A 719 6.80 -42.49 -5.45
N LEU A 720 7.73 -41.73 -4.89
CA LEU A 720 8.22 -41.94 -3.52
C LEU A 720 7.85 -40.74 -2.65
N TRP A 721 6.84 -40.91 -1.79
CA TRP A 721 6.44 -39.92 -0.80
C TRP A 721 7.26 -40.04 0.50
N GLU A 722 7.48 -38.92 1.19
CA GLU A 722 8.08 -38.90 2.53
C GLU A 722 7.24 -39.66 3.59
N GLY A 723 5.95 -39.85 3.29
CA GLY A 723 4.89 -40.26 4.22
C GLY A 723 4.89 -41.69 4.77
N GLY A 724 5.75 -42.62 4.32
CA GLY A 724 5.58 -44.07 4.52
C GLY A 724 5.53 -44.61 5.97
N ASN A 725 5.75 -43.76 6.98
CA ASN A 725 5.59 -44.07 8.42
C ASN A 725 4.55 -43.17 9.13
N GLY A 726 3.67 -42.49 8.39
CA GLY A 726 2.58 -41.66 8.93
C GLY A 726 2.92 -40.23 9.35
N ASN A 727 4.19 -39.81 9.28
CA ASN A 727 4.67 -38.50 9.74
C ASN A 727 5.13 -37.54 8.62
N GLY A 728 5.11 -37.97 7.35
CA GLY A 728 5.50 -37.16 6.20
C GLY A 728 4.31 -36.69 5.36
N GLY A 729 4.56 -35.81 4.41
CA GLY A 729 3.54 -35.33 3.46
C GLY A 729 3.29 -36.30 2.31
N TYR A 730 2.04 -36.58 1.97
CA TYR A 730 1.67 -37.43 0.83
C TYR A 730 0.25 -37.15 0.32
N ALA A 731 -0.08 -37.65 -0.87
CA ALA A 731 -1.41 -37.54 -1.44
C ALA A 731 -2.31 -38.73 -1.09
N ALA A 732 -3.42 -38.46 -0.40
CA ALA A 732 -4.47 -39.46 -0.17
C ALA A 732 -5.32 -39.67 -1.43
N ASN A 733 -5.52 -38.64 -2.26
CA ASN A 733 -6.18 -38.77 -3.56
C ASN A 733 -5.38 -37.99 -4.60
N TYR A 734 -5.00 -38.63 -5.71
CA TYR A 734 -4.32 -37.97 -6.82
C TYR A 734 -4.63 -38.61 -8.19
N ASN A 735 -4.31 -37.90 -9.26
CA ASN A 735 -4.42 -38.38 -10.63
C ASN A 735 -3.09 -38.24 -11.37
N ILE A 736 -2.79 -39.19 -12.24
CA ILE A 736 -1.73 -39.05 -13.25
C ILE A 736 -2.40 -38.69 -14.56
N GLN A 737 -2.00 -37.57 -15.13
CA GLN A 737 -2.53 -37.02 -16.38
C GLN A 737 -1.38 -36.78 -17.36
N VAL A 738 -1.68 -36.83 -18.65
CA VAL A 738 -0.66 -36.65 -19.71
C VAL A 738 -1.09 -35.62 -20.74
N SER A 739 -0.12 -34.96 -21.36
CA SER A 739 -0.33 -33.97 -22.43
C SER A 739 0.81 -33.96 -23.44
N ASN A 740 0.52 -33.49 -24.66
CA ASN A 740 1.52 -33.16 -25.69
C ASN A 740 1.76 -31.65 -25.84
N ASP A 741 0.91 -30.81 -25.25
CA ASP A 741 0.90 -29.36 -25.41
C ASP A 741 0.90 -28.57 -24.08
N ASN A 742 0.98 -29.27 -22.94
CA ASN A 742 0.95 -28.73 -21.57
C ASN A 742 -0.36 -28.00 -21.17
N SER A 743 -1.40 -28.09 -22.00
CA SER A 743 -2.67 -27.37 -21.83
C SER A 743 -3.91 -28.28 -21.84
N ASN A 744 -3.96 -29.25 -22.75
CA ASN A 744 -5.00 -30.26 -22.86
C ASN A 744 -4.52 -31.54 -22.14
N TRP A 745 -5.21 -31.91 -21.06
CA TRP A 745 -4.78 -32.98 -20.16
C TRP A 745 -5.75 -34.15 -20.17
N ASN A 746 -5.22 -35.36 -20.37
CA ASN A 746 -5.99 -36.60 -20.28
C ASN A 746 -5.55 -37.39 -19.04
N THR A 747 -6.48 -37.75 -18.15
CA THR A 747 -6.18 -38.63 -17.02
C THR A 747 -5.93 -40.06 -17.51
N VAL A 748 -4.78 -40.63 -17.16
CA VAL A 748 -4.41 -42.02 -17.47
C VAL A 748 -4.50 -42.95 -16.25
N ALA A 749 -4.39 -42.39 -15.04
CA ALA A 749 -4.64 -43.12 -13.79
C ALA A 749 -5.22 -42.19 -12.71
N SER A 750 -6.00 -42.77 -11.81
CA SER A 750 -6.53 -42.13 -10.60
C SER A 750 -6.25 -43.04 -9.42
N VAL A 751 -5.59 -42.52 -8.38
CA VAL A 751 -5.19 -43.26 -7.18
C VAL A 751 -5.92 -42.68 -5.97
N PRO A 752 -6.94 -43.39 -5.45
CA PRO A 752 -7.65 -43.00 -4.25
C PRO A 752 -7.17 -43.78 -3.01
N ASN A 753 -7.25 -43.15 -1.84
CA ASN A 753 -6.82 -43.69 -0.55
C ASN A 753 -5.32 -44.07 -0.49
N GLY A 754 -4.44 -43.27 -1.10
CA GLY A 754 -2.99 -43.43 -0.94
C GLY A 754 -2.58 -43.33 0.53
N ASP A 755 -1.56 -44.09 0.93
CA ASP A 755 -1.02 -44.23 2.29
C ASP A 755 0.39 -43.64 2.47
N GLY A 756 1.01 -43.21 1.37
CA GLY A 756 2.36 -42.65 1.34
C GLY A 756 3.45 -43.73 1.25
N GLY A 757 4.72 -43.32 1.23
CA GLY A 757 5.81 -44.23 0.85
C GLY A 757 5.88 -44.42 -0.66
N ALA A 758 6.14 -45.65 -1.13
CA ALA A 758 6.39 -45.92 -2.55
C ALA A 758 5.14 -46.42 -3.29
N ASP A 759 4.63 -45.62 -4.23
CA ASP A 759 3.57 -46.00 -5.17
C ASP A 759 4.16 -46.46 -6.51
N VAL A 760 3.56 -47.48 -7.12
CA VAL A 760 3.87 -47.95 -8.48
C VAL A 760 2.58 -47.94 -9.30
N VAL A 761 2.40 -46.92 -10.13
CA VAL A 761 1.15 -46.66 -10.86
C VAL A 761 1.31 -47.07 -12.32
N ASN A 762 0.61 -48.14 -12.71
CA ASN A 762 0.61 -48.68 -14.06
C ASN A 762 -0.67 -48.28 -14.81
N PHE A 763 -0.56 -47.97 -16.10
CA PHE A 763 -1.68 -47.63 -16.98
C PHE A 763 -1.43 -48.14 -18.41
N ALA A 764 -2.41 -48.00 -19.29
CA ALA A 764 -2.25 -48.38 -20.69
C ALA A 764 -1.15 -47.53 -21.36
N SER A 765 -0.23 -48.18 -22.08
CA SER A 765 0.91 -47.52 -22.74
C SER A 765 0.43 -46.33 -23.59
N THR A 766 1.01 -45.16 -23.33
CA THR A 766 0.60 -43.88 -23.89
C THR A 766 1.81 -43.10 -24.39
N SER A 767 1.61 -42.23 -25.38
CA SER A 767 2.66 -41.37 -25.93
C SER A 767 2.39 -39.91 -25.62
N ALA A 768 3.23 -39.31 -24.77
CA ALA A 768 3.09 -37.94 -24.30
C ALA A 768 4.44 -37.27 -24.03
N ARG A 769 4.49 -35.93 -24.00
CA ARG A 769 5.67 -35.16 -23.57
C ARG A 769 5.59 -34.76 -22.08
N TYR A 770 4.40 -34.43 -21.60
CA TYR A 770 4.18 -33.91 -20.26
C TYR A 770 3.38 -34.90 -19.42
N ILE A 771 3.77 -35.04 -18.15
CA ILE A 771 3.04 -35.80 -17.13
C ILE A 771 2.68 -34.85 -15.99
N ARG A 772 1.40 -34.78 -15.62
CA ARG A 772 0.92 -34.04 -14.44
C ARG A 772 0.46 -35.00 -13.35
N LEU A 773 1.10 -34.90 -12.19
CA LEU A 773 0.61 -35.41 -10.93
C LEU A 773 -0.37 -34.36 -10.36
N GLN A 774 -1.68 -34.59 -10.48
CA GLN A 774 -2.72 -33.72 -9.93
C GLN A 774 -3.10 -34.23 -8.54
N LEU A 775 -2.60 -33.57 -7.50
CA LEU A 775 -2.66 -33.99 -6.11
C LEU A 775 -3.90 -33.37 -5.45
N VAL A 776 -5.00 -34.12 -5.45
CA VAL A 776 -6.34 -33.61 -5.11
C VAL A 776 -6.50 -33.39 -3.61
N GLN A 777 -6.08 -34.35 -2.78
CA GLN A 777 -6.27 -34.30 -1.33
C GLN A 777 -5.04 -34.84 -0.59
N ARG A 778 -4.61 -34.14 0.46
CA ARG A 778 -3.47 -34.56 1.31
C ARG A 778 -3.90 -35.63 2.30
N GLY A 779 -3.00 -36.57 2.59
CA GLY A 779 -3.20 -37.58 3.65
C GLY A 779 -2.84 -37.11 5.05
N THR A 780 -2.14 -35.99 5.18
CA THR A 780 -1.71 -35.39 6.45
C THR A 780 -1.92 -33.87 6.44
N ILE A 781 -1.73 -33.22 7.59
CA ILE A 781 -1.92 -31.77 7.74
C ILE A 781 -0.80 -30.91 7.12
N VAL A 782 0.34 -31.51 6.78
CA VAL A 782 1.48 -30.86 6.07
C VAL A 782 1.24 -30.89 4.56
N GLY A 783 2.10 -30.22 3.77
CA GLY A 783 2.02 -30.24 2.30
C GLY A 783 2.28 -31.61 1.68
N PHE A 784 2.07 -31.74 0.37
CA PHE A 784 2.49 -32.93 -0.38
C PHE A 784 4.03 -32.96 -0.45
N SER A 785 4.65 -34.06 -0.03
CA SER A 785 6.11 -34.17 0.13
C SER A 785 6.64 -35.36 -0.69
N LEU A 786 7.19 -35.06 -1.86
CA LEU A 786 7.58 -36.05 -2.87
C LEU A 786 9.11 -36.08 -2.98
N LEU A 787 9.70 -37.23 -2.69
CA LEU A 787 11.14 -37.49 -2.73
C LEU A 787 11.62 -37.83 -4.16
N GLU A 788 10.81 -38.51 -4.97
CA GLU A 788 11.15 -38.90 -6.36
C GLU A 788 9.88 -39.23 -7.16
N ALA A 789 9.92 -39.02 -8.48
CA ALA A 789 8.95 -39.49 -9.46
C ALA A 789 9.65 -40.04 -10.71
N GLU A 790 9.56 -41.36 -10.90
CA GLU A 790 10.21 -42.07 -12.00
C GLU A 790 9.21 -42.46 -13.09
N VAL A 791 9.64 -42.52 -14.35
CA VAL A 791 8.76 -42.83 -15.50
C VAL A 791 9.37 -43.94 -16.36
N TYR A 792 8.62 -45.01 -16.63
CA TYR A 792 9.11 -46.20 -17.32
C TYR A 792 8.22 -46.66 -18.47
N ASN A 793 8.85 -47.34 -19.45
CA ASN A 793 8.27 -47.74 -20.72
C ASN A 793 7.40 -49.00 -20.68
#